data_AF-A0A1J5B1B2-F1
#
_entry.id   AF-A0A1J5B1B2-F1
#
_cell.length_a   1.000
_cell.length_b   1.000
_cell.length_c   1.000
_cell.angle_alpha   90.00
_cell.angle_beta   90.00
_cell.angle_gamma   90.00
#
_symmetry.space_group_name_H-M   'P 1'
#
loop_
_entity.id
_entity.type
_entity.pdbx_description
1 polymer ?
#
loop_
_entity_poly.entity_id
_entity_poly.type
_entity_poly.pdbx_seq_one_letter_code
_entity_poly.pdbx_strand_id
1 'polypeptide(L)'
;MNNLKSFLSNFNSKRIFVLLSVVTLLVMIWLHNDYCLTNDEPIHQLHGKVLLDYYKGANNSAVLSPLDSAGNIIATFSVIEDNNFRGMNFFGGFFDLTVNYLHSYFPETDLYNFRHLINSFFGFILFLFIGLTAKELGGWKTAVIAFLFAVLSPRLFGHAFVNPKDIPFAAIYIVGIHQIIVFLKNLPKVKILNSIFLALIFAISIDIRVSGLLLIVYFLLSVVTYWIIDYYRSRYLKIKETSKTLGIAIAISLVGYWAVRFLWPYAATDFFAPFKVLLKVSSFSIFNAYEVFQGNWYNAWEIPYSYIPTWIWISSPIFINLGILLTITAYHPKLKGDLNLFIYSLLLFVTLFPILFILAKHSNIYNGIRHLLFVFPTLIVLAAVAWEKLIDFLKQTQFYFITILILAASMLQPAIWSIKNHPYEAMYFSPLVGGNLAIFGKYETDYWGISTKEAVEWIANHTIEERKQKVVKIKMFYGDEMKVTNYSKNFSNLEYIPGNYEKGFDYEIIYSASAKFNKNLINTWPPENTVYEVKAGGIPLCAIVESKFKGLNTKELAEKYPTEANYMALCLEYYNAGDFINSILSAKKILAINSNNYYALNNIGAAANSLGLYDYAYINLTKALALNSDFELAKNNIAVSVKNIDAFSNNHDWLLRNSLNAYYIGEFEYVVRYSQRLIKLSPKDAIAYNNLCSAYNALEQYDKGEKACLKALQIDKDFQLAKNNLAYSRDKMAKAAGK
;
A
#
# COMPACT_ATOMS: atom_id res chain seq x y z
N MET A 1 11.08 -14.10 -53.52
CA MET A 1 9.97 -15.00 -53.12
C MET A 1 10.42 -16.43 -52.76
N ASN A 2 11.30 -17.08 -53.53
CA ASN A 2 11.74 -18.46 -53.21
C ASN A 2 12.61 -18.57 -51.95
N ASN A 3 13.48 -17.59 -51.66
CA ASN A 3 14.25 -17.57 -50.40
C ASN A 3 13.37 -17.32 -49.17
N LEU A 4 12.28 -16.56 -49.29
CA LEU A 4 11.32 -16.35 -48.20
C LEU A 4 10.46 -17.61 -47.96
N LYS A 5 10.06 -18.31 -49.03
CA LYS A 5 9.38 -19.62 -48.93
C LYS A 5 10.27 -20.71 -48.33
N SER A 6 11.55 -20.75 -48.70
CA SER A 6 12.56 -21.65 -48.12
C SER A 6 12.88 -21.32 -46.65
N PHE A 7 12.95 -20.03 -46.30
CA PHE A 7 13.09 -19.56 -44.93
C PHE A 7 11.86 -19.92 -44.09
N LEU A 8 10.65 -19.67 -44.58
CA LEU A 8 9.39 -20.00 -43.90
C LEU A 8 9.11 -21.52 -43.84
N SER A 9 9.56 -22.32 -44.82
CA SER A 9 9.42 -23.78 -44.77
C SER A 9 10.30 -24.44 -43.70
N ASN A 10 11.34 -23.74 -43.22
CA ASN A 10 12.22 -24.21 -42.15
C ASN A 10 11.67 -23.96 -40.73
N PHE A 11 10.59 -23.19 -40.58
CA PHE A 11 9.96 -22.89 -39.29
C PHE A 11 8.71 -23.75 -39.04
N ASN A 12 8.92 -24.97 -38.54
CA ASN A 12 7.85 -25.75 -37.91
C ASN A 12 7.33 -25.00 -36.66
N SER A 13 6.02 -24.96 -36.41
CA SER A 13 5.38 -24.31 -35.25
C SER A 13 6.04 -24.65 -33.91
N LYS A 14 6.63 -25.86 -33.78
CA LYS A 14 7.43 -26.24 -32.59
C LYS A 14 8.65 -25.34 -32.40
N ARG A 15 9.40 -25.02 -33.46
CA ARG A 15 10.57 -24.15 -33.41
C ARG A 15 10.16 -22.71 -33.09
N ILE A 16 9.04 -22.24 -33.66
CA ILE A 16 8.48 -20.92 -33.34
C ILE A 16 8.11 -20.84 -31.85
N PHE A 17 7.43 -21.85 -31.33
CA PHE A 17 7.09 -21.92 -29.91
C PHE A 17 8.32 -21.82 -29.01
N VAL A 18 9.35 -22.63 -29.29
CA VAL A 18 10.60 -22.60 -28.51
C VAL A 18 11.29 -21.25 -28.61
N LEU A 19 11.38 -20.67 -29.81
CA LEU A 19 11.99 -19.35 -30.01
C LEU A 19 11.24 -18.27 -29.21
N LEU A 20 9.91 -18.24 -29.31
CA LEU A 20 9.07 -17.31 -28.56
C LEU A 20 9.26 -17.49 -27.05
N SER A 21 9.28 -18.72 -26.56
CA SER A 21 9.53 -18.99 -25.13
C SER A 21 10.89 -18.47 -24.66
N VAL A 22 11.96 -18.72 -25.42
CA VAL A 22 13.31 -18.23 -25.06
C VAL A 22 13.35 -16.70 -25.08
N VAL A 23 12.83 -16.07 -26.13
CA VAL A 23 12.79 -14.60 -26.23
C VAL A 23 11.97 -13.99 -25.10
N THR A 24 10.78 -14.53 -24.80
CA THR A 24 9.95 -14.05 -23.70
C THR A 24 10.66 -14.18 -22.35
N LEU A 25 11.35 -15.29 -22.08
CA LEU A 25 12.11 -15.45 -20.85
C LEU A 25 13.21 -14.37 -20.72
N LEU A 26 13.97 -14.12 -21.80
CA LEU A 26 15.02 -13.10 -21.80
C LEU A 26 14.44 -11.68 -21.60
N VAL A 27 13.31 -11.38 -22.24
CA VAL A 27 12.61 -10.10 -22.08
C VAL A 27 12.11 -9.93 -20.65
N MET A 28 11.51 -10.96 -20.06
CA MET A 28 11.04 -10.91 -18.67
C MET A 28 12.21 -10.73 -17.68
N ILE A 29 13.35 -11.39 -17.91
CA ILE A 29 14.56 -11.17 -17.11
C ILE A 29 15.06 -9.73 -17.28
N TRP A 30 14.93 -9.12 -18.45
CA TRP A 30 15.37 -7.74 -18.66
C TRP A 30 14.46 -6.71 -18.00
N LEU A 31 13.13 -6.91 -18.05
CA LEU A 31 12.12 -5.95 -17.57
C LEU A 31 11.84 -5.99 -16.06
N HIS A 32 12.32 -6.99 -15.32
CA HIS A 32 11.88 -7.19 -13.92
C HIS A 32 12.17 -6.01 -12.99
N ASN A 33 13.23 -5.24 -13.25
CA ASN A 33 13.63 -4.09 -12.43
C ASN A 33 12.76 -2.85 -12.64
N ASP A 34 11.95 -2.82 -13.70
CA ASP A 34 11.15 -1.65 -14.04
C ASP A 34 9.95 -1.51 -13.09
N TYR A 35 9.44 -2.64 -12.59
CA TYR A 35 8.26 -2.71 -11.73
C TYR A 35 8.50 -2.16 -10.31
N CYS A 36 7.42 -1.67 -9.70
CA CYS A 36 7.42 -1.12 -8.35
C CYS A 36 7.04 -2.19 -7.31
N LEU A 37 7.59 -2.06 -6.11
CA LEU A 37 7.17 -2.76 -4.91
C LEU A 37 5.66 -2.58 -4.69
N THR A 38 4.97 -3.67 -4.40
CA THR A 38 3.53 -3.70 -4.07
C THR A 38 3.28 -3.77 -2.57
N ASN A 39 2.05 -3.47 -2.15
CA ASN A 39 1.65 -3.46 -0.73
C ASN A 39 1.74 -4.83 -0.05
N ASP A 40 1.67 -5.92 -0.81
CA ASP A 40 1.67 -7.28 -0.25
C ASP A 40 3.09 -7.82 -0.03
N GLU A 41 4.04 -7.37 -0.84
CA GLU A 41 5.39 -7.94 -0.88
C GLU A 41 6.15 -7.85 0.47
N PRO A 42 6.05 -6.77 1.26
CA PRO A 42 6.70 -6.75 2.57
C PRO A 42 6.13 -7.78 3.56
N ILE A 43 4.83 -8.05 3.51
CA ILE A 43 4.18 -9.07 4.35
C ILE A 43 4.66 -10.46 3.95
N HIS A 44 4.70 -10.71 2.65
CA HIS A 44 5.24 -11.93 2.05
C HIS A 44 6.73 -12.11 2.36
N GLN A 45 7.48 -11.01 2.45
CA GLN A 45 8.87 -11.03 2.85
C GLN A 45 9.04 -11.44 4.30
N LEU A 46 8.26 -10.85 5.22
CA LEU A 46 8.28 -11.23 6.63
C LEU A 46 7.91 -12.71 6.82
N HIS A 47 6.88 -13.19 6.10
CA HIS A 47 6.48 -14.59 6.14
C HIS A 47 7.59 -15.54 5.68
N GLY A 48 8.24 -15.23 4.56
CA GLY A 48 9.36 -16.05 4.06
C GLY A 48 10.55 -16.10 5.01
N LYS A 49 10.84 -15.00 5.72
CA LYS A 49 11.87 -14.98 6.77
C LYS A 49 11.50 -15.91 7.93
N VAL A 50 10.25 -15.84 8.42
CA VAL A 50 9.77 -16.72 9.50
C VAL A 50 9.82 -18.20 9.10
N LEU A 51 9.47 -18.53 7.85
CA LEU A 51 9.59 -19.89 7.32
C LEU A 51 11.05 -20.35 7.24
N LEU A 52 11.94 -19.50 6.72
CA LEU A 52 13.36 -19.83 6.62
C LEU A 52 14.00 -20.06 8.00
N ASP A 53 13.66 -19.22 8.99
CA ASP A 53 14.12 -19.35 10.36
C ASP A 53 13.60 -20.65 11.00
N TYR A 54 12.39 -21.08 10.69
CA TYR A 54 11.86 -22.39 11.10
C TYR A 54 12.65 -23.56 10.54
N TYR A 55 12.90 -23.59 9.22
CA TYR A 55 13.68 -24.68 8.62
C TYR A 55 15.15 -24.69 9.06
N LYS A 56 15.68 -23.56 9.52
CA LYS A 56 17.01 -23.47 10.16
C LYS A 56 17.00 -23.86 11.64
N GLY A 57 15.83 -24.11 12.24
CA GLY A 57 15.69 -24.40 13.67
C GLY A 57 15.89 -23.17 14.58
N ALA A 58 15.87 -21.95 14.03
CA ALA A 58 16.09 -20.71 14.76
C ALA A 58 14.81 -20.16 15.43
N ASN A 59 13.63 -20.45 14.85
CA ASN A 59 12.35 -19.96 15.37
C ASN A 59 11.20 -20.93 15.05
N ASN A 60 10.30 -21.16 16.00
CA ASN A 60 9.12 -22.01 15.81
C ASN A 60 7.81 -21.24 15.53
N SER A 61 7.86 -19.93 15.28
CA SER A 61 6.63 -19.15 15.05
C SER A 61 5.79 -19.62 13.86
N ALA A 62 6.40 -20.28 12.87
CA ALA A 62 5.71 -20.81 11.69
C ALA A 62 4.73 -21.96 11.97
N VAL A 63 4.91 -22.72 13.08
CA VAL A 63 4.01 -23.83 13.43
C VAL A 63 2.77 -23.38 14.20
N LEU A 64 2.74 -22.13 14.65
CA LEU A 64 1.69 -21.63 15.51
C LEU A 64 0.37 -21.53 14.73
N SER A 65 -0.73 -21.90 15.40
CA SER A 65 -2.07 -21.78 14.83
C SER A 65 -2.34 -20.33 14.41
N PRO A 66 -2.84 -20.12 13.18
CA PRO A 66 -3.28 -18.80 12.75
C PRO A 66 -4.71 -18.46 13.24
N LEU A 67 -5.32 -19.37 14.00
CA LEU A 67 -6.59 -19.20 14.68
C LEU A 67 -6.37 -18.95 16.17
N ASP A 68 -7.15 -18.03 16.75
CA ASP A 68 -7.22 -17.83 18.19
C ASP A 68 -7.97 -18.98 18.91
N SER A 69 -8.04 -18.91 20.24
CA SER A 69 -8.75 -19.91 21.05
C SER A 69 -10.26 -19.98 20.79
N ALA A 70 -10.85 -18.93 20.22
CA ALA A 70 -12.26 -18.89 19.81
C ALA A 70 -12.46 -19.38 18.35
N GLY A 71 -11.40 -19.76 17.65
CA GLY A 71 -11.46 -20.19 16.24
C GLY A 71 -11.62 -19.04 15.24
N ASN A 72 -11.33 -17.81 15.66
CA ASN A 72 -11.28 -16.64 14.78
C ASN A 72 -9.89 -16.48 14.19
N ILE A 73 -9.83 -15.83 13.02
CA ILE A 73 -8.58 -15.59 12.30
C ILE A 73 -7.81 -14.49 13.01
N ILE A 74 -6.55 -14.76 13.35
CA ILE A 74 -5.63 -13.74 13.85
C ILE A 74 -5.17 -12.88 12.67
N ALA A 75 -5.31 -11.56 12.78
CA ALA A 75 -5.04 -10.66 11.67
C ALA A 75 -3.57 -10.71 11.24
N THR A 76 -3.34 -10.69 9.93
CA THR A 76 -2.02 -10.75 9.30
C THR A 76 -1.10 -9.59 9.71
N PHE A 77 -1.68 -8.46 10.12
CA PHE A 77 -0.99 -7.21 10.43
C PHE A 77 -0.88 -6.88 11.92
N SER A 78 -1.60 -7.61 12.80
CA SER A 78 -1.80 -7.16 14.18
C SER A 78 -0.67 -7.49 15.15
N VAL A 79 0.46 -8.04 14.69
CA VAL A 79 1.51 -8.53 15.60
C VAL A 79 2.90 -8.45 14.95
N ILE A 80 3.42 -7.23 14.79
CA ILE A 80 4.83 -6.99 14.45
C ILE A 80 5.68 -6.83 15.72
N GLU A 81 5.06 -6.40 16.82
CA GLU A 81 5.67 -6.37 18.15
C GLU A 81 5.44 -7.76 18.81
N ASP A 82 6.51 -8.40 19.32
CA ASP A 82 6.50 -9.65 20.14
C ASP A 82 6.48 -11.05 19.48
N ASN A 83 7.20 -11.30 18.38
CA ASN A 83 7.48 -12.68 17.88
C ASN A 83 6.24 -13.56 17.58
N ASN A 84 5.04 -12.98 17.58
CA ASN A 84 3.75 -13.64 17.46
C ASN A 84 3.12 -13.45 16.07
N PHE A 85 3.95 -13.40 15.04
CA PHE A 85 3.52 -13.37 13.65
C PHE A 85 2.89 -14.71 13.25
N ARG A 86 1.57 -14.84 13.45
CA ARG A 86 0.83 -16.09 13.22
C ARG A 86 -0.23 -15.98 12.12
N GLY A 87 -0.67 -14.77 11.77
CA GLY A 87 -1.72 -14.57 10.76
C GLY A 87 -1.35 -15.09 9.37
N MET A 88 -0.08 -14.98 8.96
CA MET A 88 0.38 -15.56 7.68
C MET A 88 0.57 -17.08 7.72
N ASN A 89 0.54 -17.75 8.88
CA ASN A 89 0.63 -19.22 8.96
C ASN A 89 -0.62 -19.90 8.35
N PHE A 90 -1.66 -19.11 8.01
CA PHE A 90 -2.75 -19.51 7.13
C PHE A 90 -2.28 -19.95 5.73
N PHE A 91 -1.05 -19.61 5.35
CA PHE A 91 -0.44 -19.94 4.08
C PHE A 91 0.83 -20.76 4.32
N GLY A 92 1.14 -21.70 3.42
CA GLY A 92 2.34 -22.53 3.51
C GLY A 92 3.61 -21.80 3.07
N GLY A 93 3.47 -20.89 2.10
CA GLY A 93 4.49 -19.90 1.76
C GLY A 93 5.68 -20.44 0.96
N PHE A 94 5.48 -21.49 0.14
CA PHE A 94 6.50 -22.07 -0.75
C PHE A 94 7.24 -21.02 -1.57
N PHE A 95 6.52 -20.08 -2.18
CA PHE A 95 7.14 -18.99 -2.94
C PHE A 95 8.02 -18.12 -2.04
N ASP A 96 7.49 -17.70 -0.88
CA ASP A 96 8.18 -16.81 0.05
C ASP A 96 9.43 -17.45 0.64
N LEU A 97 9.35 -18.74 1.01
CA LEU A 97 10.48 -19.54 1.44
C LEU A 97 11.52 -19.66 0.32
N THR A 98 11.09 -19.96 -0.91
CA THR A 98 11.99 -20.11 -2.06
C THR A 98 12.75 -18.81 -2.34
N VAL A 99 12.07 -17.67 -2.36
CA VAL A 99 12.71 -16.36 -2.58
C VAL A 99 13.73 -16.06 -1.49
N ASN A 100 13.36 -16.23 -0.21
CA ASN A 100 14.27 -15.95 0.91
C ASN A 100 15.47 -16.92 0.96
N TYR A 101 15.24 -18.19 0.68
CA TYR A 101 16.31 -19.19 0.60
C TYR A 101 17.29 -18.86 -0.51
N LEU A 102 16.80 -18.54 -1.73
CA LEU A 102 17.67 -18.19 -2.84
C LEU A 102 18.39 -16.85 -2.63
N HIS A 103 17.70 -15.83 -2.11
CA HIS A 103 18.31 -14.52 -1.82
C HIS A 103 19.42 -14.61 -0.78
N SER A 104 19.38 -15.60 0.13
CA SER A 104 20.46 -15.83 1.10
C SER A 104 21.82 -16.14 0.47
N TYR A 105 21.86 -16.55 -0.80
CA TYR A 105 23.09 -16.74 -1.58
C TYR A 105 23.50 -15.48 -2.38
N PHE A 106 22.64 -14.47 -2.45
CA PHE A 106 22.85 -13.22 -3.20
C PHE A 106 22.50 -11.97 -2.35
N PRO A 107 23.07 -11.83 -1.14
CA PRO A 107 22.67 -10.78 -0.18
C PRO A 107 22.93 -9.35 -0.68
N GLU A 108 23.87 -9.18 -1.60
CA GLU A 108 24.22 -7.88 -2.20
C GLU A 108 23.16 -7.33 -3.17
N THR A 109 22.24 -8.19 -3.63
CA THR A 109 21.18 -7.78 -4.56
C THR A 109 20.00 -7.16 -3.81
N ASP A 110 19.38 -6.13 -4.40
CA ASP A 110 18.14 -5.58 -3.82
C ASP A 110 17.07 -6.69 -3.76
N LEU A 111 16.55 -6.89 -2.56
CA LEU A 111 15.66 -7.98 -2.21
C LEU A 111 14.37 -8.00 -3.03
N TYR A 112 13.79 -6.82 -3.30
CA TYR A 112 12.52 -6.73 -4.00
C TYR A 112 12.71 -6.89 -5.50
N ASN A 113 13.80 -6.35 -6.06
CA ASN A 113 14.19 -6.65 -7.44
C ASN A 113 14.46 -8.16 -7.63
N PHE A 114 15.16 -8.80 -6.68
CA PHE A 114 15.38 -10.25 -6.70
C PHE A 114 14.04 -11.02 -6.65
N ARG A 115 13.09 -10.59 -5.81
CA ARG A 115 11.75 -11.16 -5.75
C ARG A 115 11.00 -11.00 -7.08
N HIS A 116 11.10 -9.84 -7.74
CA HIS A 116 10.49 -9.59 -9.06
C HIS A 116 11.08 -10.50 -10.12
N LEU A 117 12.39 -10.77 -10.08
CA LEU A 117 13.04 -11.75 -10.95
C LEU A 117 12.46 -13.16 -10.74
N ILE A 118 12.32 -13.64 -9.50
CA ILE A 118 11.75 -14.96 -9.22
C ILE A 118 10.26 -15.03 -9.63
N ASN A 119 9.48 -13.97 -9.37
CA ASN A 119 8.10 -13.86 -9.86
C ASN A 119 8.04 -13.99 -11.38
N SER A 120 8.90 -13.26 -12.10
CA SER A 120 8.96 -13.30 -13.56
C SER A 120 9.23 -14.71 -14.09
N PHE A 121 10.01 -15.52 -13.36
CA PHE A 121 10.24 -16.91 -13.70
C PHE A 121 8.98 -17.79 -13.53
N PHE A 122 8.21 -17.61 -12.45
CA PHE A 122 6.90 -18.27 -12.30
C PHE A 122 5.91 -17.80 -13.37
N GLY A 123 5.93 -16.52 -13.72
CA GLY A 123 5.16 -15.97 -14.84
C GLY A 123 5.54 -16.60 -16.19
N PHE A 124 6.82 -16.82 -16.43
CA PHE A 124 7.27 -17.55 -17.62
C PHE A 124 6.79 -19.00 -17.63
N ILE A 125 6.87 -19.72 -16.49
CA ILE A 125 6.33 -21.07 -16.35
C ILE A 125 4.83 -21.08 -16.68
N LEU A 126 4.07 -20.10 -16.17
CA LEU A 126 2.66 -19.92 -16.48
C LEU A 126 2.40 -19.81 -17.99
N PHE A 127 3.12 -18.92 -18.69
CA PHE A 127 2.96 -18.75 -20.15
C PHE A 127 3.35 -19.99 -20.94
N LEU A 128 4.46 -20.63 -20.55
CA LEU A 128 4.93 -21.87 -21.15
C LEU A 128 3.87 -22.97 -21.05
N PHE A 129 3.30 -23.17 -19.86
CA PHE A 129 2.32 -24.23 -19.63
C PHE A 129 0.92 -23.92 -20.17
N ILE A 130 0.54 -22.65 -20.34
CA ILE A 130 -0.63 -22.29 -21.16
C ILE A 130 -0.44 -22.83 -22.59
N GLY A 131 0.72 -22.56 -23.19
CA GLY A 131 1.07 -23.08 -24.51
C GLY A 131 1.13 -24.60 -24.60
N LEU A 132 1.78 -25.26 -23.64
CA LEU A 132 1.89 -26.73 -23.60
C LEU A 132 0.55 -27.41 -23.35
N THR A 133 -0.34 -26.80 -22.56
CA THR A 133 -1.72 -27.30 -22.37
C THR A 133 -2.53 -27.19 -23.65
N ALA A 134 -2.44 -26.05 -24.35
CA ALA A 134 -3.08 -25.88 -25.65
C ALA A 134 -2.53 -26.85 -26.72
N LYS A 135 -1.23 -27.16 -26.67
CA LYS A 135 -0.58 -28.16 -27.52
C LYS A 135 -1.22 -29.54 -27.39
N GLU A 136 -1.68 -29.90 -26.19
CA GLU A 136 -2.37 -31.18 -26.00
C GLU A 136 -3.73 -31.22 -26.73
N LEU A 137 -4.38 -30.09 -27.02
CA LEU A 137 -5.69 -30.08 -27.68
C LEU A 137 -5.63 -29.84 -29.20
N GLY A 138 -4.71 -29.00 -29.67
CA GLY A 138 -4.63 -28.60 -31.09
C GLY A 138 -3.22 -28.61 -31.69
N GLY A 139 -2.24 -29.20 -30.99
CA GLY A 139 -0.86 -29.30 -31.47
C GLY A 139 -0.08 -28.00 -31.40
N TRP A 140 1.09 -27.96 -32.06
CA TRP A 140 2.05 -26.85 -31.91
C TRP A 140 1.55 -25.50 -32.45
N LYS A 141 0.62 -25.49 -33.42
CA LYS A 141 0.00 -24.25 -33.91
C LYS A 141 -0.82 -23.58 -32.80
N THR A 142 -1.71 -24.34 -32.14
CA THR A 142 -2.49 -23.84 -31.01
C THR A 142 -1.61 -23.45 -29.83
N ALA A 143 -0.49 -24.17 -29.63
CA ALA A 143 0.51 -23.82 -28.62
C ALA A 143 1.06 -22.40 -28.82
N VAL A 144 1.43 -22.05 -30.05
CA VAL A 144 1.94 -20.71 -30.41
C VAL A 144 0.85 -19.66 -30.19
N ILE A 145 -0.39 -19.92 -30.62
CA ILE A 145 -1.51 -18.99 -30.43
C ILE A 145 -1.75 -18.73 -28.94
N ALA A 146 -1.86 -19.80 -28.13
CA ALA A 146 -2.11 -19.69 -26.69
C ALA A 146 -0.96 -18.99 -25.95
N PHE A 147 0.29 -19.27 -26.32
CA PHE A 147 1.46 -18.59 -25.75
C PHE A 147 1.44 -17.08 -26.06
N LEU A 148 1.18 -16.72 -27.32
CA LEU A 148 1.03 -15.30 -27.70
C LEU A 148 -0.14 -14.65 -26.99
N PHE A 149 -1.27 -15.34 -26.82
CA PHE A 149 -2.41 -14.81 -26.07
C PHE A 149 -2.05 -14.54 -24.60
N ALA A 150 -1.27 -15.41 -23.97
CA ALA A 150 -0.81 -15.21 -22.60
C ALA A 150 0.12 -14.00 -22.47
N VAL A 151 1.14 -13.91 -23.33
CA VAL A 151 2.11 -12.79 -23.32
C VAL A 151 1.44 -11.47 -23.67
N LEU A 152 0.51 -11.45 -24.63
CA LEU A 152 -0.22 -10.26 -25.07
C LEU A 152 -1.48 -10.00 -24.24
N SER A 153 -1.62 -10.63 -23.07
CA SER A 153 -2.64 -10.28 -22.07
C SER A 153 -2.00 -9.36 -21.03
N PRO A 154 -2.13 -8.02 -21.16
CA PRO A 154 -1.29 -7.08 -20.41
C PRO A 154 -1.42 -7.26 -18.90
N ARG A 155 -2.65 -7.50 -18.39
CA ARG A 155 -2.82 -7.73 -16.95
C ARG A 155 -2.09 -8.94 -16.44
N LEU A 156 -2.21 -10.07 -17.16
CA LEU A 156 -1.50 -11.30 -16.78
C LEU A 156 0.02 -11.09 -16.86
N PHE A 157 0.48 -10.34 -17.88
CA PHE A 157 1.89 -9.98 -18.06
C PHE A 157 2.41 -9.08 -16.93
N GLY A 158 1.74 -7.97 -16.59
CA GLY A 158 2.16 -7.09 -15.51
C GLY A 158 2.12 -7.78 -14.13
N HIS A 159 1.10 -8.62 -13.89
CA HIS A 159 1.06 -9.44 -12.67
C HIS A 159 2.26 -10.37 -12.53
N ALA A 160 2.80 -10.86 -13.65
CA ALA A 160 3.89 -11.82 -13.66
C ALA A 160 5.17 -11.36 -12.96
N PHE A 161 5.35 -10.05 -12.76
CA PHE A 161 6.55 -9.49 -12.13
C PHE A 161 6.37 -9.24 -10.64
N VAL A 162 5.18 -8.82 -10.22
CA VAL A 162 4.99 -8.24 -8.87
C VAL A 162 4.05 -9.03 -7.96
N ASN A 163 3.37 -10.07 -8.45
CA ASN A 163 2.39 -10.82 -7.65
C ASN A 163 2.99 -12.08 -7.01
N PRO A 164 3.47 -12.04 -5.74
CA PRO A 164 4.17 -13.16 -5.09
C PRO A 164 3.28 -14.36 -4.74
N LYS A 165 1.97 -14.28 -4.97
CA LYS A 165 1.03 -15.33 -4.54
C LYS A 165 0.19 -15.88 -5.67
N ASP A 166 -0.53 -15.01 -6.39
CA ASP A 166 -1.52 -15.48 -7.36
C ASP A 166 -0.86 -15.99 -8.64
N ILE A 167 0.29 -15.43 -9.05
CA ILE A 167 1.02 -15.90 -10.24
C ILE A 167 1.74 -17.22 -9.98
N PRO A 168 2.53 -17.39 -8.90
CA PRO A 168 3.08 -18.69 -8.56
C PRO A 168 2.00 -19.77 -8.43
N PHE A 169 0.85 -19.44 -7.81
CA PHE A 169 -0.29 -20.35 -7.76
C PHE A 169 -0.84 -20.66 -9.14
N ALA A 170 -1.10 -19.66 -9.98
CA ALA A 170 -1.62 -19.85 -11.34
C ALA A 170 -0.66 -20.71 -12.20
N ALA A 171 0.65 -20.50 -12.07
CA ALA A 171 1.69 -21.28 -12.74
C ALA A 171 1.63 -22.76 -12.35
N ILE A 172 1.70 -23.06 -11.05
CA ILE A 172 1.64 -24.45 -10.56
C ILE A 172 0.27 -25.08 -10.82
N TYR A 173 -0.81 -24.29 -10.79
CA TYR A 173 -2.15 -24.72 -11.10
C TYR A 173 -2.28 -25.19 -12.56
N ILE A 174 -1.87 -24.38 -13.54
CA ILE A 174 -1.92 -24.79 -14.95
C ILE A 174 -0.96 -25.96 -15.25
N VAL A 175 0.18 -26.04 -14.56
CA VAL A 175 1.07 -27.21 -14.61
C VAL A 175 0.34 -28.46 -14.10
N GLY A 176 -0.41 -28.35 -13.00
CA GLY A 176 -1.25 -29.43 -12.47
C GLY A 176 -2.32 -29.88 -13.45
N ILE A 177 -3.07 -28.94 -14.03
CA ILE A 177 -4.08 -29.24 -15.05
C ILE A 177 -3.44 -29.91 -16.28
N HIS A 178 -2.29 -29.41 -16.74
CA HIS A 178 -1.52 -30.03 -17.82
C HIS A 178 -1.14 -31.49 -17.50
N GLN A 179 -0.63 -31.75 -16.28
CA GLN A 179 -0.25 -33.09 -15.87
C GLN A 179 -1.45 -34.02 -15.70
N ILE A 180 -2.59 -33.52 -15.25
CA ILE A 180 -3.85 -34.28 -15.26
C ILE A 180 -4.20 -34.70 -16.70
N ILE A 181 -4.12 -33.79 -17.66
CA ILE A 181 -4.38 -34.09 -19.09
C ILE A 181 -3.40 -35.15 -19.61
N VAL A 182 -2.11 -35.00 -19.34
CA VAL A 182 -1.09 -35.97 -19.72
C VAL A 182 -1.34 -37.33 -19.08
N PHE A 183 -1.76 -37.36 -17.80
CA PHE A 183 -2.13 -38.60 -17.12
C PHE A 183 -3.29 -39.30 -17.84
N LEU A 184 -4.38 -38.58 -18.11
CA LEU A 184 -5.57 -39.10 -18.79
C LEU A 184 -5.24 -39.66 -20.18
N LYS A 185 -4.38 -38.99 -20.95
CA LYS A 185 -3.95 -39.43 -22.28
C LYS A 185 -3.08 -40.69 -22.28
N ASN A 186 -2.39 -40.97 -21.17
CA ASN A 186 -1.56 -42.16 -21.05
C ASN A 186 -2.33 -43.35 -20.47
N LEU A 187 -3.57 -43.17 -20.00
CA LEU A 187 -4.37 -44.28 -19.48
C LEU A 187 -4.57 -45.39 -20.54
N PRO A 188 -4.53 -46.67 -20.12
CA PRO A 188 -4.39 -47.17 -18.73
C PRO A 188 -2.93 -47.28 -18.24
N LYS A 189 -1.93 -46.90 -19.03
CA LYS A 189 -0.50 -47.01 -18.69
C LYS A 189 -0.04 -45.80 -17.87
N VAL A 190 0.06 -45.98 -16.55
CA VAL A 190 0.55 -44.94 -15.65
C VAL A 190 2.07 -44.98 -15.53
N LYS A 191 2.73 -43.83 -15.76
CA LYS A 191 4.18 -43.67 -15.55
C LYS A 191 4.44 -43.19 -14.12
N ILE A 192 5.32 -43.88 -13.39
CA ILE A 192 5.66 -43.56 -11.99
C ILE A 192 6.17 -42.12 -11.84
N LEU A 193 7.04 -41.66 -12.75
CA LEU A 193 7.58 -40.30 -12.68
C LEU A 193 6.48 -39.23 -12.77
N ASN A 194 5.49 -39.44 -13.64
CA ASN A 194 4.34 -38.54 -13.76
C ASN A 194 3.48 -38.55 -12.48
N SER A 195 3.33 -39.72 -11.84
CA SER A 195 2.62 -39.85 -10.58
C SER A 195 3.30 -39.10 -9.43
N ILE A 196 4.63 -39.23 -9.32
CA ILE A 196 5.43 -38.50 -8.32
C ILE A 196 5.34 -36.99 -8.57
N PHE A 197 5.49 -36.57 -9.83
CA PHE A 197 5.41 -35.17 -10.20
C PHE A 197 4.02 -34.57 -9.91
N LEU A 198 2.95 -35.32 -10.17
CA LEU A 198 1.58 -34.88 -9.86
C LEU A 198 1.34 -34.76 -8.35
N ALA A 199 1.83 -35.70 -7.54
CA ALA A 199 1.77 -35.59 -6.08
C ALA A 199 2.53 -34.36 -5.56
N LEU A 200 3.71 -34.07 -6.11
CA LEU A 200 4.49 -32.87 -5.76
C LEU A 200 3.76 -31.58 -6.15
N ILE A 201 3.12 -31.54 -7.33
CA ILE A 201 2.32 -30.39 -7.76
C ILE A 201 1.15 -30.15 -6.80
N PHE A 202 0.46 -31.21 -6.34
CA PHE A 202 -0.61 -31.05 -5.36
C PHE A 202 -0.07 -30.46 -4.06
N ALA A 203 1.06 -30.95 -3.55
CA ALA A 203 1.68 -30.44 -2.33
C ALA A 203 2.04 -28.94 -2.47
N ILE A 204 2.78 -28.57 -3.52
CA ILE A 204 3.21 -27.19 -3.77
C ILE A 204 1.99 -26.27 -4.00
N SER A 205 0.99 -26.73 -4.75
CA SER A 205 -0.19 -25.91 -5.05
C SER A 205 -1.00 -25.60 -3.79
N ILE A 206 -1.24 -26.61 -2.94
CA ILE A 206 -1.95 -26.44 -1.66
C ILE A 206 -1.17 -25.51 -0.72
N ASP A 207 0.16 -25.63 -0.72
CA ASP A 207 1.05 -24.83 0.10
C ASP A 207 1.02 -23.33 -0.28
N ILE A 208 1.14 -23.01 -1.57
CA ILE A 208 1.05 -21.62 -2.06
C ILE A 208 -0.34 -21.05 -1.75
N ARG A 209 -1.40 -21.84 -2.01
CA ARG A 209 -2.78 -21.43 -1.77
C ARG A 209 -3.65 -22.66 -1.52
N VAL A 210 -4.43 -22.62 -0.43
CA VAL A 210 -5.30 -23.74 -0.04
C VAL A 210 -6.29 -24.20 -1.14
N SER A 211 -6.65 -23.29 -2.06
CA SER A 211 -7.45 -23.60 -3.26
C SER A 211 -6.80 -24.67 -4.16
N GLY A 212 -5.51 -24.98 -4.00
CA GLY A 212 -4.82 -26.10 -4.65
C GLY A 212 -5.46 -27.45 -4.38
N LEU A 213 -6.26 -27.60 -3.30
CA LEU A 213 -7.09 -28.79 -3.05
C LEU A 213 -8.05 -29.09 -4.22
N LEU A 214 -8.46 -28.08 -4.99
CA LEU A 214 -9.29 -28.27 -6.17
C LEU A 214 -8.61 -29.13 -7.23
N LEU A 215 -7.27 -29.11 -7.35
CA LEU A 215 -6.55 -29.96 -8.30
C LEU A 215 -6.72 -31.45 -7.98
N ILE A 216 -6.72 -31.83 -6.70
CA ILE A 216 -7.00 -33.20 -6.26
C ILE A 216 -8.43 -33.60 -6.65
N VAL A 217 -9.39 -32.72 -6.40
CA VAL A 217 -10.80 -32.95 -6.75
C VAL A 217 -10.95 -33.12 -8.27
N TYR A 218 -10.37 -32.22 -9.06
CA TYR A 218 -10.42 -32.31 -10.52
C TYR A 218 -9.72 -33.54 -11.05
N PHE A 219 -8.59 -33.94 -10.47
CA PHE A 219 -7.89 -35.15 -10.89
C PHE A 219 -8.74 -36.40 -10.68
N LEU A 220 -9.27 -36.60 -9.47
CA LEU A 220 -10.11 -37.75 -9.16
C LEU A 220 -11.39 -37.75 -9.99
N LEU A 221 -12.07 -36.59 -10.10
CA LEU A 221 -13.25 -36.43 -10.93
C LEU A 221 -12.94 -36.79 -12.39
N SER A 222 -11.82 -36.30 -12.92
CA SER A 222 -11.44 -36.56 -14.31
C SER A 222 -11.17 -38.03 -14.59
N VAL A 223 -10.53 -38.75 -13.65
CA VAL A 223 -10.28 -40.19 -13.78
C VAL A 223 -11.60 -40.97 -13.75
N VAL A 224 -12.50 -40.62 -12.83
CA VAL A 224 -13.84 -41.24 -12.76
C VAL A 224 -14.63 -40.98 -14.04
N THR A 225 -14.70 -39.72 -14.49
CA THR A 225 -15.42 -39.34 -15.71
C THR A 225 -14.82 -39.99 -16.96
N TYR A 226 -13.49 -40.13 -17.03
CA TYR A 226 -12.83 -40.86 -18.12
C TYR A 226 -13.35 -42.30 -18.23
N TRP A 227 -13.40 -43.03 -17.11
CA TRP A 227 -13.90 -44.41 -17.10
C TRP A 227 -15.40 -44.53 -17.35
N ILE A 228 -16.20 -43.56 -16.91
CA ILE A 228 -17.62 -43.47 -17.26
C ILE A 228 -17.76 -43.33 -18.78
N ILE A 229 -17.02 -42.40 -19.39
CA ILE A 229 -17.05 -42.18 -20.84
C ILE A 229 -16.56 -43.42 -21.60
N ASP A 230 -15.49 -44.07 -21.14
CA ASP A 230 -14.99 -45.31 -21.74
C ASP A 230 -16.05 -46.41 -21.68
N TYR A 231 -16.68 -46.62 -20.54
CA TYR A 231 -17.79 -47.57 -20.38
C TYR A 231 -18.96 -47.27 -21.32
N TYR A 232 -19.37 -46.01 -21.47
CA TYR A 232 -20.43 -45.65 -22.41
C TYR A 232 -20.06 -45.95 -23.87
N ARG A 233 -18.77 -45.87 -24.24
CA ARG A 233 -18.26 -46.15 -25.58
C ARG A 233 -18.10 -47.65 -25.85
N SER A 234 -17.46 -48.36 -24.94
CA SER A 234 -17.15 -49.79 -25.08
C SER A 234 -18.29 -50.71 -24.68
N ARG A 235 -19.29 -50.18 -23.94
CA ARG A 235 -20.37 -50.94 -23.27
C ARG A 235 -19.86 -52.04 -22.33
N TYR A 236 -18.59 -51.97 -21.92
CA TYR A 236 -17.95 -52.96 -21.06
C TYR A 236 -16.91 -52.30 -20.15
N LEU A 237 -17.00 -52.54 -18.84
CA LEU A 237 -16.06 -51.97 -17.87
C LEU A 237 -14.87 -52.92 -17.66
N LYS A 238 -13.66 -52.46 -17.94
CA LYS A 238 -12.42 -53.19 -17.65
C LYS A 238 -12.06 -53.11 -16.17
N ILE A 239 -12.81 -53.80 -15.31
CA ILE A 239 -12.77 -53.71 -13.84
C ILE A 239 -11.34 -53.68 -13.29
N LYS A 240 -10.44 -54.56 -13.75
CA LYS A 240 -9.04 -54.63 -13.29
C LYS A 240 -8.21 -53.39 -13.63
N GLU A 241 -8.38 -52.82 -14.82
CA GLU A 241 -7.67 -51.59 -15.23
C GLU A 241 -8.27 -50.37 -14.54
N THR A 242 -9.60 -50.32 -14.45
CA THR A 242 -10.34 -49.26 -13.75
C THR A 242 -9.96 -49.19 -12.28
N SER A 243 -10.01 -50.31 -11.56
CA SER A 243 -9.68 -50.34 -10.13
C SER A 243 -8.20 -50.01 -9.87
N LYS A 244 -7.29 -50.50 -10.71
CA LYS A 244 -5.86 -50.19 -10.62
C LYS A 244 -5.60 -48.70 -10.81
N THR A 245 -6.14 -48.10 -11.87
CA THR A 245 -5.90 -46.68 -12.19
C THR A 245 -6.58 -45.74 -11.19
N LEU A 246 -7.78 -46.09 -10.71
CA LEU A 246 -8.44 -45.37 -9.63
C LEU A 246 -7.66 -45.48 -8.31
N GLY A 247 -7.17 -46.67 -7.96
CA GLY A 247 -6.32 -46.89 -6.78
C GLY A 247 -5.03 -46.08 -6.85
N ILE A 248 -4.38 -46.03 -8.01
CA ILE A 248 -3.20 -45.17 -8.23
C ILE A 248 -3.56 -43.70 -8.09
N ALA A 249 -4.69 -43.25 -8.66
CA ALA A 249 -5.13 -41.87 -8.55
C ALA A 249 -5.39 -41.46 -7.09
N ILE A 250 -6.05 -42.33 -6.31
CA ILE A 250 -6.25 -42.13 -4.87
C ILE A 250 -4.90 -42.07 -4.14
N ALA A 251 -3.97 -42.99 -4.44
CA ALA A 251 -2.65 -42.99 -3.82
C ALA A 251 -1.87 -41.70 -4.11
N ILE A 252 -1.89 -41.21 -5.35
CA ILE A 252 -1.26 -39.92 -5.72
C ILE A 252 -1.87 -38.77 -4.93
N SER A 253 -3.21 -38.71 -4.83
CA SER A 253 -3.91 -37.67 -4.08
C SER A 253 -3.57 -37.69 -2.60
N LEU A 254 -3.52 -38.88 -1.98
CA LEU A 254 -3.17 -39.04 -0.56
C LEU A 254 -1.70 -38.68 -0.30
N VAL A 255 -0.77 -39.13 -1.16
CA VAL A 255 0.65 -38.79 -1.05
C VAL A 255 0.87 -37.29 -1.25
N GLY A 256 0.21 -36.68 -2.24
CA GLY A 256 0.30 -35.24 -2.48
C GLY A 256 -0.25 -34.40 -1.33
N TYR A 257 -1.40 -34.79 -0.77
CA TYR A 257 -1.94 -34.14 0.43
C TYR A 257 -1.03 -34.32 1.65
N TRP A 258 -0.53 -35.53 1.88
CA TRP A 258 0.38 -35.80 2.99
C TRP A 258 1.70 -35.02 2.88
N ALA A 259 2.23 -34.86 1.66
CA ALA A 259 3.49 -34.16 1.41
C ALA A 259 3.43 -32.65 1.71
N VAL A 260 2.23 -32.05 1.81
CA VAL A 260 2.04 -30.64 2.23
C VAL A 260 2.74 -30.37 3.57
N ARG A 261 2.77 -31.35 4.47
CA ARG A 261 3.37 -31.24 5.80
C ARG A 261 4.86 -30.87 5.80
N PHE A 262 5.57 -31.12 4.70
CA PHE A 262 6.99 -30.81 4.59
C PHE A 262 7.24 -29.37 4.14
N LEU A 263 6.24 -28.73 3.55
CA LEU A 263 6.34 -27.37 3.01
C LEU A 263 5.61 -26.35 3.91
N TRP A 264 4.54 -26.78 4.59
CA TRP A 264 3.71 -25.94 5.43
C TRP A 264 3.85 -26.33 6.91
N PRO A 265 4.60 -25.55 7.73
CA PRO A 265 4.90 -25.89 9.12
C PRO A 265 3.66 -26.08 10.00
N TYR A 266 2.62 -25.25 9.85
CA TYR A 266 1.37 -25.44 10.58
C TYR A 266 0.69 -26.78 10.22
N ALA A 267 0.63 -27.14 8.93
CA ALA A 267 0.10 -28.44 8.50
C ALA A 267 0.97 -29.63 8.95
N ALA A 268 2.24 -29.40 9.31
CA ALA A 268 3.09 -30.41 9.93
C ALA A 268 2.61 -30.81 11.33
N THR A 269 1.99 -29.87 12.06
CA THR A 269 1.42 -30.09 13.40
C THR A 269 -0.04 -30.54 13.37
N ASP A 270 -0.81 -30.11 12.36
CA ASP A 270 -2.21 -30.46 12.19
C ASP A 270 -2.47 -30.96 10.76
N PHE A 271 -2.64 -32.28 10.61
CA PHE A 271 -2.88 -32.93 9.32
C PHE A 271 -4.13 -32.39 8.59
N PHE A 272 -5.14 -31.90 9.32
CA PHE A 272 -6.36 -31.36 8.74
C PHE A 272 -6.30 -29.84 8.53
N ALA A 273 -5.15 -29.19 8.79
CA ALA A 273 -5.00 -27.76 8.65
C ALA A 273 -5.43 -27.22 7.27
N PRO A 274 -5.02 -27.78 6.11
CA PRO A 274 -5.49 -27.28 4.82
C PRO A 274 -7.01 -27.29 4.69
N PHE A 275 -7.68 -28.33 5.19
CA PHE A 275 -9.14 -28.42 5.13
C PHE A 275 -9.82 -27.43 6.09
N LYS A 276 -9.33 -27.30 7.32
CA LYS A 276 -9.84 -26.31 8.30
C LYS A 276 -9.69 -24.89 7.77
N VAL A 277 -8.55 -24.58 7.16
CA VAL A 277 -8.25 -23.30 6.53
C VAL A 277 -9.20 -23.03 5.36
N LEU A 278 -9.43 -24.01 4.48
CA LEU A 278 -10.35 -23.86 3.35
C LEU A 278 -11.77 -23.49 3.80
N LEU A 279 -12.26 -24.12 4.87
CA LEU A 279 -13.59 -23.85 5.43
C LEU A 279 -13.70 -22.47 6.08
N LYS A 280 -12.58 -21.92 6.57
CA LYS A 280 -12.55 -20.59 7.23
C LYS A 280 -12.20 -19.45 6.27
N VAL A 281 -11.59 -19.74 5.10
CA VAL A 281 -11.19 -18.73 4.10
C VAL A 281 -12.36 -17.88 3.61
N SER A 282 -13.58 -18.42 3.51
CA SER A 282 -14.75 -17.62 3.13
C SER A 282 -15.20 -16.62 4.22
N SER A 283 -14.72 -16.80 5.45
CA SER A 283 -14.96 -15.88 6.59
C SER A 283 -13.79 -14.93 6.84
N PHE A 284 -12.82 -14.84 5.92
CA PHE A 284 -11.67 -13.94 6.04
C PHE A 284 -12.15 -12.49 5.97
N SER A 285 -12.40 -11.91 7.15
CA SER A 285 -13.01 -10.59 7.35
C SER A 285 -12.01 -9.49 7.68
N ILE A 286 -10.74 -9.69 7.30
CA ILE A 286 -9.65 -8.82 7.78
C ILE A 286 -9.81 -7.36 7.31
N PHE A 287 -10.63 -7.08 6.29
CA PHE A 287 -10.95 -5.72 5.89
C PHE A 287 -12.44 -5.56 5.58
N ASN A 288 -13.09 -4.58 6.21
CA ASN A 288 -14.22 -3.86 5.61
C ASN A 288 -13.68 -3.06 4.41
N ALA A 289 -13.21 -3.77 3.39
CA ALA A 289 -12.69 -3.18 2.18
C ALA A 289 -13.86 -2.60 1.38
N TYR A 290 -13.69 -1.35 0.95
CA TYR A 290 -14.61 -0.71 0.02
C TYR A 290 -13.97 -0.68 -1.36
N GLU A 291 -14.77 -1.05 -2.36
CA GLU A 291 -14.35 -1.18 -3.75
C GLU A 291 -15.22 -0.28 -4.64
N VAL A 292 -14.60 0.36 -5.63
CA VAL A 292 -15.34 1.11 -6.66
C VAL A 292 -15.75 0.14 -7.76
N PHE A 293 -17.07 -0.01 -7.96
CA PHE A 293 -17.62 -0.81 -9.03
C PHE A 293 -18.81 -0.09 -9.68
N GLN A 294 -18.74 0.10 -11.00
CA GLN A 294 -19.73 0.85 -11.78
C GLN A 294 -20.00 2.27 -11.23
N GLY A 295 -18.98 2.91 -10.65
CA GLY A 295 -19.07 4.26 -10.08
C GLY A 295 -19.66 4.33 -8.67
N ASN A 296 -19.98 3.19 -8.05
CA ASN A 296 -20.49 3.11 -6.69
C ASN A 296 -19.50 2.42 -5.76
N TRP A 297 -19.48 2.86 -4.50
CA TRP A 297 -18.75 2.19 -3.43
C TRP A 297 -19.54 0.99 -2.93
N TYR A 298 -18.96 -0.20 -3.04
CA TYR A 298 -19.48 -1.42 -2.44
C TYR A 298 -18.58 -1.86 -1.30
N ASN A 299 -19.17 -2.30 -0.19
CA ASN A 299 -18.44 -3.12 0.76
C ASN A 299 -18.15 -4.47 0.09
N ALA A 300 -16.96 -5.04 0.31
CA ALA A 300 -16.53 -6.29 -0.31
C ALA A 300 -17.44 -7.50 -0.01
N TRP A 301 -18.28 -7.43 1.02
CA TRP A 301 -19.34 -8.41 1.34
C TRP A 301 -20.65 -8.24 0.54
N GLU A 302 -20.87 -7.06 -0.05
CA GLU A 302 -22.12 -6.65 -0.69
C GLU A 302 -21.98 -6.49 -2.21
N ILE A 303 -20.89 -7.01 -2.77
CA ILE A 303 -20.57 -6.87 -4.20
C ILE A 303 -21.60 -7.60 -5.08
N PRO A 304 -22.07 -6.98 -6.19
CA PRO A 304 -23.02 -7.62 -7.11
C PRO A 304 -22.46 -8.89 -7.76
N TYR A 305 -23.34 -9.86 -8.07
CA TYR A 305 -22.97 -11.08 -8.81
C TYR A 305 -22.32 -10.80 -10.19
N SER A 306 -22.60 -9.63 -10.78
CA SER A 306 -22.01 -9.19 -12.04
C SER A 306 -20.54 -8.80 -11.93
N TYR A 307 -19.96 -8.68 -10.72
CA TYR A 307 -18.60 -8.18 -10.52
C TYR A 307 -17.54 -9.01 -11.24
N ILE A 308 -17.45 -10.32 -10.98
CA ILE A 308 -16.42 -11.17 -11.61
C ILE A 308 -16.61 -11.23 -13.13
N PRO A 309 -17.81 -11.53 -13.68
CA PRO A 309 -17.97 -11.58 -15.13
C PRO A 309 -17.64 -10.24 -15.80
N THR A 310 -18.05 -9.12 -15.18
CA THR A 310 -17.73 -7.78 -15.68
C THR A 310 -16.23 -7.57 -15.68
N TRP A 311 -15.53 -7.86 -14.58
CA TRP A 311 -14.08 -7.70 -14.51
C TRP A 311 -13.34 -8.55 -15.54
N ILE A 312 -13.72 -9.81 -15.75
CA ILE A 312 -13.13 -10.65 -16.81
C ILE A 312 -13.32 -9.96 -18.18
N TRP A 313 -14.53 -9.48 -18.47
CA TRP A 313 -14.84 -8.88 -19.76
C TRP A 313 -14.10 -7.54 -20.02
N ILE A 314 -14.13 -6.62 -19.06
CA ILE A 314 -13.56 -5.27 -19.23
C ILE A 314 -12.03 -5.26 -19.18
N SER A 315 -11.42 -6.26 -18.54
CA SER A 315 -9.96 -6.32 -18.36
C SER A 315 -9.26 -7.23 -19.37
N SER A 316 -10.00 -8.03 -20.13
CA SER A 316 -9.44 -8.94 -21.13
C SER A 316 -9.22 -8.27 -22.49
N PRO A 317 -8.15 -8.63 -23.21
CA PRO A 317 -7.98 -8.24 -24.60
C PRO A 317 -9.12 -8.73 -25.50
N ILE A 318 -9.30 -8.05 -26.63
CA ILE A 318 -10.37 -8.36 -27.59
C ILE A 318 -10.28 -9.80 -28.10
N PHE A 319 -9.09 -10.32 -28.38
CA PHE A 319 -8.91 -11.70 -28.84
C PHE A 319 -9.36 -12.73 -27.80
N ILE A 320 -9.22 -12.43 -26.50
CA ILE A 320 -9.75 -13.30 -25.43
C ILE A 320 -11.27 -13.22 -25.41
N ASN A 321 -11.85 -12.01 -25.37
CA ASN A 321 -13.32 -11.82 -25.35
C ASN A 321 -14.02 -12.51 -26.54
N LEU A 322 -13.49 -12.34 -27.75
CA LEU A 322 -13.98 -13.04 -28.93
C LEU A 322 -13.76 -14.57 -28.81
N GLY A 323 -12.62 -15.02 -28.31
CA GLY A 323 -12.36 -16.44 -28.07
C GLY A 323 -13.33 -17.07 -27.07
N ILE A 324 -13.75 -16.34 -26.02
CA ILE A 324 -14.78 -16.79 -25.07
C ILE A 324 -16.09 -17.03 -25.81
N LEU A 325 -16.56 -16.07 -26.62
CA LEU A 325 -17.78 -16.22 -27.41
C LEU A 325 -17.68 -17.40 -28.40
N LEU A 326 -16.49 -17.64 -28.94
CA LEU A 326 -16.22 -18.74 -29.86
C LEU A 326 -16.05 -20.09 -29.17
N THR A 327 -15.97 -20.16 -27.83
CA THR A 327 -15.71 -21.41 -27.09
C THR A 327 -16.72 -22.51 -27.43
N ILE A 328 -17.99 -22.14 -27.69
CA ILE A 328 -19.07 -23.07 -28.06
C ILE A 328 -18.81 -23.69 -29.45
N THR A 329 -18.18 -22.97 -30.37
CA THR A 329 -17.91 -23.45 -31.74
C THR A 329 -16.96 -24.65 -31.79
N ALA A 330 -16.16 -24.86 -30.72
CA ALA A 330 -15.30 -26.02 -30.58
C ALA A 330 -16.08 -27.35 -30.36
N TYR A 331 -17.36 -27.27 -29.97
CA TYR A 331 -18.23 -28.44 -29.78
C TYR A 331 -18.85 -28.88 -31.12
N HIS A 332 -18.04 -29.40 -32.04
CA HIS A 332 -18.53 -29.90 -33.32
C HIS A 332 -19.17 -31.30 -33.18
N PRO A 333 -20.35 -31.59 -33.80
CA PRO A 333 -21.06 -32.86 -33.64
C PRO A 333 -20.27 -34.12 -34.01
N LYS A 334 -19.32 -34.01 -34.96
CA LYS A 334 -18.41 -35.09 -35.36
C LYS A 334 -17.36 -35.47 -34.31
N LEU A 335 -17.23 -34.71 -33.22
CA LEU A 335 -16.28 -34.94 -32.11
C LEU A 335 -16.92 -35.70 -30.93
N LYS A 336 -18.20 -36.11 -31.04
CA LYS A 336 -18.86 -36.95 -30.03
C LYS A 336 -18.03 -38.23 -29.82
N GLY A 337 -17.47 -38.39 -28.62
CA GLY A 337 -16.62 -39.54 -28.30
C GLY A 337 -15.11 -39.31 -28.51
N ASP A 338 -14.63 -38.08 -28.67
CA ASP A 338 -13.19 -37.77 -28.65
C ASP A 338 -12.71 -37.51 -27.19
N LEU A 339 -11.53 -38.02 -26.83
CA LEU A 339 -10.85 -37.68 -25.58
C LEU A 339 -10.53 -36.18 -25.51
N ASN A 340 -10.23 -35.54 -26.64
CA ASN A 340 -9.98 -34.11 -26.70
C ASN A 340 -11.23 -33.29 -26.36
N LEU A 341 -12.43 -33.75 -26.76
CA LEU A 341 -13.68 -33.09 -26.39
C LEU A 341 -13.97 -33.18 -24.90
N PHE A 342 -13.65 -34.32 -24.28
CA PHE A 342 -13.70 -34.47 -22.83
C PHE A 342 -12.72 -33.51 -22.14
N ILE A 343 -11.46 -33.47 -22.57
CA ILE A 343 -10.45 -32.56 -22.00
C ILE A 343 -10.87 -31.10 -22.17
N TYR A 344 -11.39 -30.71 -23.34
CA TYR A 344 -11.92 -29.36 -23.57
C TYR A 344 -13.07 -29.02 -22.62
N SER A 345 -13.99 -29.97 -22.39
CA SER A 345 -15.09 -29.80 -21.44
C SER A 345 -14.62 -29.75 -19.99
N LEU A 346 -13.58 -30.52 -19.64
CA LEU A 346 -12.92 -30.46 -18.34
C LEU A 346 -12.30 -29.07 -18.14
N LEU A 347 -11.59 -28.52 -19.12
CA LEU A 347 -11.04 -27.17 -19.04
C LEU A 347 -12.13 -26.11 -18.87
N LEU A 348 -13.26 -26.25 -19.57
CA LEU A 348 -14.41 -25.37 -19.39
C LEU A 348 -14.97 -25.48 -17.96
N PHE A 349 -15.11 -26.69 -17.43
CA PHE A 349 -15.53 -26.92 -16.05
C PHE A 349 -14.55 -26.33 -15.03
N VAL A 350 -13.25 -26.57 -15.19
CA VAL A 350 -12.18 -26.02 -14.34
C VAL A 350 -12.18 -24.48 -14.37
N THR A 351 -12.58 -23.88 -15.50
CA THR A 351 -12.69 -22.43 -15.64
C THR A 351 -13.93 -21.89 -14.93
N LEU A 352 -15.09 -22.50 -15.15
CA LEU A 352 -16.37 -21.99 -14.65
C LEU A 352 -16.63 -22.34 -13.18
N PHE A 353 -16.18 -23.51 -12.70
CA PHE A 353 -16.49 -24.00 -11.37
C PHE A 353 -16.03 -23.04 -10.26
N PRO A 354 -14.77 -22.53 -10.23
CA PRO A 354 -14.35 -21.61 -9.19
C PRO A 354 -15.16 -20.31 -9.19
N ILE A 355 -15.52 -19.80 -10.37
CA ILE A 355 -16.34 -18.59 -10.52
C ILE A 355 -17.73 -18.85 -9.94
N LEU A 356 -18.40 -19.92 -10.37
CA LEU A 356 -19.73 -20.28 -9.90
C LEU A 356 -19.76 -20.58 -8.40
N PHE A 357 -18.73 -21.25 -7.88
CA PHE A 357 -18.61 -21.56 -6.45
C PHE A 357 -18.52 -20.29 -5.60
N ILE A 358 -17.69 -19.33 -6.02
CA ILE A 358 -17.54 -18.05 -5.33
C ILE A 358 -18.84 -17.25 -5.35
N LEU A 359 -19.52 -17.19 -6.51
CA LEU A 359 -20.82 -16.54 -6.63
C LEU A 359 -21.88 -17.19 -5.73
N ALA A 360 -21.93 -18.53 -5.69
CA ALA A 360 -22.87 -19.27 -4.86
C ALA A 360 -22.61 -19.14 -3.35
N LYS A 361 -21.35 -18.91 -2.95
CA LYS A 361 -20.94 -18.77 -1.55
C LYS A 361 -20.92 -17.32 -1.04
N HIS A 362 -21.18 -16.33 -1.90
CA HIS A 362 -21.05 -14.91 -1.55
C HIS A 362 -19.70 -14.62 -0.88
N SER A 363 -18.62 -15.19 -1.43
CA SER A 363 -17.29 -15.03 -0.84
C SER A 363 -16.83 -13.58 -0.94
N ASN A 364 -16.07 -13.11 0.04
CA ASN A 364 -15.46 -11.79 0.04
C ASN A 364 -14.44 -11.66 -1.12
N ILE A 365 -14.63 -10.72 -2.05
CA ILE A 365 -13.75 -10.46 -3.21
C ILE A 365 -13.46 -8.97 -3.26
N TYR A 366 -12.24 -8.63 -3.67
CA TYR A 366 -11.77 -7.26 -3.79
C TYR A 366 -10.60 -7.20 -4.80
N ASN A 367 -10.18 -6.00 -5.23
CA ASN A 367 -9.12 -5.79 -6.22
C ASN A 367 -9.33 -6.51 -7.57
N GLY A 368 -10.57 -6.58 -8.06
CA GLY A 368 -10.92 -7.15 -9.36
C GLY A 368 -10.79 -8.68 -9.46
N ILE A 369 -10.22 -9.18 -10.57
CA ILE A 369 -10.08 -10.64 -10.83
C ILE A 369 -8.87 -11.27 -10.14
N ARG A 370 -8.12 -10.55 -9.31
CA ARG A 370 -6.85 -11.00 -8.73
C ARG A 370 -6.95 -12.38 -8.08
N HIS A 371 -7.99 -12.59 -7.26
CA HIS A 371 -8.23 -13.85 -6.54
C HIS A 371 -8.57 -15.03 -7.45
N LEU A 372 -8.88 -14.75 -8.71
CA LEU A 372 -9.26 -15.71 -9.76
C LEU A 372 -8.27 -15.72 -10.93
N LEU A 373 -7.09 -15.12 -10.80
CA LEU A 373 -6.07 -15.12 -11.86
C LEU A 373 -5.70 -16.54 -12.32
N PHE A 374 -5.77 -17.54 -11.44
CA PHE A 374 -5.51 -18.95 -11.78
C PHE A 374 -6.53 -19.59 -12.74
N VAL A 375 -7.71 -18.97 -12.91
CA VAL A 375 -8.73 -19.39 -13.88
C VAL A 375 -8.45 -18.84 -15.28
N PHE A 376 -7.74 -17.72 -15.38
CA PHE A 376 -7.45 -17.06 -16.64
C PHE A 376 -6.58 -17.90 -17.62
N PRO A 377 -5.58 -18.69 -17.17
CA PRO A 377 -4.82 -19.60 -18.02
C PRO A 377 -5.67 -20.59 -18.82
N THR A 378 -6.65 -21.23 -18.18
CA THR A 378 -7.52 -22.20 -18.86
C THR A 378 -8.47 -21.50 -19.83
N LEU A 379 -8.93 -20.29 -19.49
CA LEU A 379 -9.69 -19.42 -20.39
C LEU A 379 -8.90 -19.08 -21.67
N ILE A 380 -7.61 -18.74 -21.53
CA ILE A 380 -6.71 -18.48 -22.68
C ILE A 380 -6.57 -19.74 -23.55
N VAL A 381 -6.40 -20.93 -22.95
CA VAL A 381 -6.31 -22.19 -23.71
C VAL A 381 -7.60 -22.45 -24.50
N LEU A 382 -8.77 -22.29 -23.87
CA LEU A 382 -10.07 -22.45 -24.53
C LEU A 382 -10.22 -21.48 -25.70
N ALA A 383 -9.91 -20.20 -25.47
CA ALA A 383 -9.94 -19.16 -26.50
C ALA A 383 -9.01 -19.50 -27.68
N ALA A 384 -7.78 -19.93 -27.41
CA ALA A 384 -6.81 -20.29 -28.46
C ALA A 384 -7.26 -21.48 -29.31
N VAL A 385 -7.83 -22.51 -28.67
CA VAL A 385 -8.43 -23.66 -29.39
C VAL A 385 -9.61 -23.21 -30.25
N ALA A 386 -10.50 -22.38 -29.71
CA ALA A 386 -11.67 -21.87 -30.44
C ALA A 386 -11.27 -21.05 -31.68
N TRP A 387 -10.30 -20.16 -31.54
CA TRP A 387 -9.74 -19.41 -32.67
C TRP A 387 -9.12 -20.33 -33.73
N GLU A 388 -8.36 -21.33 -33.30
CA GLU A 388 -7.73 -22.28 -34.22
C GLU A 388 -8.78 -23.07 -35.02
N LYS A 389 -9.85 -23.53 -34.35
CA LYS A 389 -10.97 -24.23 -35.00
C LYS A 389 -11.72 -23.34 -35.96
N LEU A 390 -11.96 -22.08 -35.61
CA LEU A 390 -12.60 -21.12 -36.52
C LEU A 390 -11.76 -20.88 -37.77
N ILE A 391 -10.46 -20.64 -37.60
CA ILE A 391 -9.52 -20.40 -38.71
C ILE A 391 -9.47 -21.61 -39.65
N ASP A 392 -9.44 -22.82 -39.08
CA ASP A 392 -9.43 -24.05 -39.87
C ASP A 392 -10.76 -24.29 -40.59
N PHE A 393 -11.89 -23.98 -39.94
CA PHE A 393 -13.22 -24.06 -40.54
C PHE A 393 -13.37 -23.10 -41.73
N LEU A 394 -12.84 -21.87 -41.60
CA LEU A 394 -12.95 -20.84 -42.64
C LEU A 394 -11.87 -20.93 -43.71
N LYS A 395 -10.93 -21.87 -43.63
CA LYS A 395 -9.72 -21.96 -44.49
C LYS A 395 -10.00 -21.97 -46.00
N GLN A 396 -11.14 -22.50 -46.42
CA GLN A 396 -11.55 -22.57 -47.83
C GLN A 396 -12.54 -21.47 -48.23
N THR A 397 -12.85 -20.54 -47.33
CA THR A 397 -13.83 -19.47 -47.56
C THR A 397 -13.13 -18.13 -47.78
N GLN A 398 -13.82 -17.18 -48.42
CA GLN A 398 -13.34 -15.80 -48.57
C GLN A 398 -13.06 -15.08 -47.24
N PHE A 399 -13.63 -15.57 -46.14
CA PHE A 399 -13.49 -14.97 -44.81
C PHE A 399 -12.18 -15.36 -44.09
N TYR A 400 -11.41 -16.34 -44.60
CA TYR A 400 -10.17 -16.81 -43.97
C TYR A 400 -9.18 -15.67 -43.65
N PHE A 401 -8.87 -14.84 -44.67
CA PHE A 401 -7.93 -13.73 -44.51
C PHE A 401 -8.49 -12.64 -43.59
N ILE A 402 -9.79 -12.40 -43.64
CA ILE A 402 -10.48 -11.43 -42.77
C ILE A 402 -10.35 -11.87 -41.31
N THR A 403 -10.60 -13.15 -41.00
CA THR A 403 -10.46 -13.70 -39.64
C THR A 403 -9.02 -13.58 -39.12
N ILE A 404 -8.01 -13.85 -39.95
CA ILE A 404 -6.60 -13.67 -39.56
C ILE A 404 -6.27 -12.21 -39.30
N LEU A 405 -6.76 -11.28 -40.14
CA LEU A 405 -6.55 -9.85 -39.95
C LEU A 405 -7.21 -9.34 -38.66
N ILE A 406 -8.43 -9.79 -38.35
CA ILE A 406 -9.12 -9.47 -37.09
C ILE A 406 -8.33 -9.98 -35.90
N LEU A 407 -7.86 -11.23 -35.95
CA LEU A 407 -7.04 -11.79 -34.88
C LEU A 407 -5.74 -11.01 -34.69
N ALA A 408 -5.02 -10.71 -35.79
CA ALA A 408 -3.78 -9.93 -35.73
C ALA A 408 -4.01 -8.51 -35.20
N ALA A 409 -5.05 -7.81 -35.65
CA ALA A 409 -5.40 -6.47 -35.19
C ALA A 409 -5.78 -6.45 -33.69
N SER A 410 -6.56 -7.44 -33.26
CA SER A 410 -6.96 -7.58 -31.85
C SER A 410 -5.79 -7.92 -30.92
N MET A 411 -4.72 -8.56 -31.43
CA MET A 411 -3.47 -8.80 -30.70
C MET A 411 -2.51 -7.59 -30.74
N LEU A 412 -2.48 -6.84 -31.84
CA LEU A 412 -1.60 -5.68 -31.99
C LEU A 412 -1.96 -4.55 -31.03
N GLN A 413 -3.25 -4.32 -30.80
CA GLN A 413 -3.73 -3.26 -29.92
C GLN A 413 -3.20 -3.38 -28.47
N PRO A 414 -3.35 -4.51 -27.75
CA PRO A 414 -2.81 -4.65 -26.40
C PRO A 414 -1.27 -4.66 -26.41
N ALA A 415 -0.62 -5.14 -27.47
CA ALA A 415 0.84 -5.07 -27.60
C ALA A 415 1.35 -3.62 -27.62
N ILE A 416 0.76 -2.76 -28.45
CA ILE A 416 1.07 -1.33 -28.50
C ILE A 416 0.80 -0.67 -27.15
N TRP A 417 -0.33 -1.03 -26.52
CA TRP A 417 -0.68 -0.46 -25.23
C TRP A 417 0.32 -0.86 -24.15
N SER A 418 0.77 -2.12 -24.09
CA SER A 418 1.79 -2.58 -23.14
C SER A 418 3.11 -1.83 -23.32
N ILE A 419 3.59 -1.69 -24.57
CA ILE A 419 4.84 -0.97 -24.84
C ILE A 419 4.74 0.50 -24.40
N LYS A 420 3.62 1.16 -24.69
CA LYS A 420 3.44 2.59 -24.38
C LYS A 420 3.30 2.88 -22.89
N ASN A 421 2.77 1.92 -22.12
CA ASN A 421 2.42 2.12 -20.71
C ASN A 421 3.23 1.23 -19.77
N HIS A 422 4.30 0.60 -20.24
CA HIS A 422 5.21 -0.15 -19.38
C HIS A 422 5.74 0.76 -18.25
N PRO A 423 5.77 0.33 -16.97
CA PRO A 423 5.49 -1.01 -16.43
C PRO A 423 4.06 -1.19 -15.85
N TYR A 424 3.08 -0.46 -16.36
CA TYR A 424 1.71 -0.42 -15.83
C TYR A 424 0.77 -1.45 -16.45
N GLU A 425 1.26 -2.60 -16.92
CA GLU A 425 0.43 -3.51 -17.70
C GLU A 425 -0.75 -4.12 -16.94
N ALA A 426 -0.60 -4.25 -15.61
CA ALA A 426 -1.65 -4.64 -14.68
C ALA A 426 -2.89 -3.70 -14.71
N MET A 427 -2.74 -2.48 -15.24
CA MET A 427 -3.78 -1.45 -15.31
C MET A 427 -4.50 -1.40 -16.66
N TYR A 428 -4.32 -2.39 -17.52
CA TYR A 428 -4.99 -2.45 -18.82
C TYR A 428 -6.51 -2.59 -18.72
N PHE A 429 -7.23 -1.90 -19.60
CA PHE A 429 -8.65 -2.13 -19.86
C PHE A 429 -8.94 -2.22 -21.35
N SER A 430 -9.91 -3.06 -21.69
CA SER A 430 -10.26 -3.40 -23.06
C SER A 430 -10.82 -2.19 -23.83
N PRO A 431 -10.40 -1.95 -25.09
CA PRO A 431 -11.01 -0.92 -25.92
C PRO A 431 -12.50 -1.15 -26.19
N LEU A 432 -12.99 -2.38 -26.05
CA LEU A 432 -14.41 -2.71 -26.21
C LEU A 432 -15.32 -1.94 -25.25
N VAL A 433 -14.78 -1.51 -24.11
CA VAL A 433 -15.50 -0.68 -23.13
C VAL A 433 -15.03 0.78 -23.11
N GLY A 434 -14.29 1.20 -24.14
CA GLY A 434 -13.70 2.54 -24.24
C GLY A 434 -12.32 2.70 -23.58
N GLY A 435 -11.68 1.59 -23.16
CA GLY A 435 -10.35 1.60 -22.56
C GLY A 435 -10.27 2.31 -21.21
N ASN A 436 -9.05 2.68 -20.79
CA ASN A 436 -8.77 3.27 -19.47
C ASN A 436 -9.54 4.58 -19.19
N LEU A 437 -9.71 5.45 -20.19
CA LEU A 437 -10.43 6.72 -20.02
C LEU A 437 -11.92 6.51 -19.67
N ALA A 438 -12.57 5.53 -20.27
CA ALA A 438 -14.01 5.30 -20.08
C ALA A 438 -14.35 4.62 -18.75
N ILE A 439 -13.40 3.90 -18.16
CA ILE A 439 -13.53 3.19 -16.88
C ILE A 439 -13.06 4.01 -15.68
N PHE A 440 -12.38 5.13 -15.93
CA PHE A 440 -11.86 6.00 -14.88
C PHE A 440 -13.00 6.53 -13.99
N GLY A 441 -12.82 6.46 -12.67
CA GLY A 441 -13.86 6.78 -11.67
C GLY A 441 -14.98 5.74 -11.54
N LYS A 442 -15.08 4.77 -12.45
CA LYS A 442 -16.10 3.71 -12.40
C LYS A 442 -15.60 2.39 -11.82
N TYR A 443 -14.30 2.14 -11.92
CA TYR A 443 -13.66 0.93 -11.44
C TYR A 443 -12.32 1.28 -10.81
N GLU A 444 -11.89 0.45 -9.86
CA GLU A 444 -10.54 0.60 -9.30
C GLU A 444 -9.45 0.44 -10.36
N THR A 445 -8.38 1.21 -10.21
CA THR A 445 -7.22 1.18 -11.12
C THR A 445 -5.99 0.72 -10.38
N ASP A 446 -5.04 1.59 -10.06
CA ASP A 446 -3.79 1.22 -9.38
C ASP A 446 -4.02 0.85 -7.90
N TYR A 447 -4.53 -0.36 -7.64
CA TYR A 447 -4.84 -0.83 -6.29
C TYR A 447 -3.64 -1.25 -5.46
N TRP A 448 -2.48 -1.45 -6.09
CA TRP A 448 -1.22 -1.76 -5.40
C TRP A 448 -0.32 -0.54 -5.18
N GLY A 449 -0.62 0.58 -5.85
CA GLY A 449 0.23 1.76 -5.89
C GLY A 449 1.57 1.48 -6.56
N ILE A 450 1.56 0.81 -7.73
CA ILE A 450 2.77 0.56 -8.53
C ILE A 450 3.32 1.84 -9.18
N SER A 451 2.51 2.90 -9.25
CA SER A 451 2.92 4.23 -9.70
C SER A 451 3.83 4.98 -8.70
N THR A 452 3.98 4.49 -7.46
CA THR A 452 4.76 5.16 -6.42
C THR A 452 6.24 5.29 -6.76
N LYS A 453 6.85 4.32 -7.45
CA LYS A 453 8.27 4.40 -7.86
C LYS A 453 8.54 5.62 -8.73
N GLU A 454 7.77 5.80 -9.82
CA GLU A 454 7.89 6.98 -10.70
C GLU A 454 7.61 8.28 -9.93
N ALA A 455 6.63 8.27 -9.02
CA ALA A 455 6.33 9.45 -8.22
C ALA A 455 7.49 9.88 -7.32
N VAL A 456 8.16 8.93 -6.64
CA VAL A 456 9.34 9.22 -5.80
C VAL A 456 10.51 9.69 -6.65
N GLU A 457 10.77 9.03 -7.79
CA GLU A 457 11.82 9.42 -8.73
C GLU A 457 11.58 10.82 -9.31
N TRP A 458 10.33 11.16 -9.61
CA TRP A 458 9.94 12.49 -10.04
C TRP A 458 10.25 13.54 -8.97
N ILE A 459 9.85 13.33 -7.71
CA ILE A 459 10.14 14.27 -6.60
C ILE A 459 11.65 14.44 -6.44
N ALA A 460 12.39 13.32 -6.44
CA ALA A 460 13.84 13.33 -6.34
C ALA A 460 14.48 14.19 -7.45
N ASN A 461 13.98 14.09 -8.68
CA ASN A 461 14.50 14.77 -9.86
C ASN A 461 13.95 16.19 -10.08
N HIS A 462 12.85 16.59 -9.44
CA HIS A 462 12.30 17.95 -9.57
C HIS A 462 12.79 18.88 -8.47
N THR A 463 13.16 18.33 -7.32
CA THR A 463 13.65 19.12 -6.18
C THR A 463 15.15 19.38 -6.23
N ILE A 464 15.82 19.22 -7.39
CA ILE A 464 17.29 19.24 -7.54
C ILE A 464 17.96 20.45 -6.88
N GLU A 465 17.37 21.63 -7.08
CA GLU A 465 17.88 22.88 -6.53
C GLU A 465 17.61 22.99 -5.03
N GLU A 466 16.44 22.51 -4.57
CA GLU A 466 16.10 22.37 -3.14
C GLU A 466 17.04 21.37 -2.43
N ARG A 467 17.59 20.35 -3.14
CA ARG A 467 18.53 19.33 -2.60
C ARG A 467 19.79 19.91 -1.99
N LYS A 468 20.20 21.13 -2.35
CA LYS A 468 21.43 21.74 -1.84
C LYS A 468 21.29 22.32 -0.44
N GLN A 469 20.06 22.52 0.05
CA GLN A 469 19.81 23.31 1.27
C GLN A 469 18.85 22.66 2.28
N LYS A 470 17.97 21.72 1.88
CA LYS A 470 16.98 21.13 2.80
C LYS A 470 16.63 19.67 2.42
N VAL A 471 16.30 18.87 3.43
CA VAL A 471 15.70 17.54 3.26
C VAL A 471 14.24 17.72 2.84
N VAL A 472 13.85 17.10 1.73
CA VAL A 472 12.48 17.14 1.20
C VAL A 472 11.69 16.01 1.83
N LYS A 473 10.55 16.36 2.42
CA LYS A 473 9.75 15.43 3.21
C LYS A 473 8.53 14.95 2.44
N ILE A 474 8.42 13.63 2.28
CA ILE A 474 7.37 12.97 1.51
C ILE A 474 6.41 12.26 2.45
N LYS A 475 5.11 12.48 2.24
CA LYS A 475 4.03 11.82 2.95
C LYS A 475 3.31 10.83 2.02
N MET A 476 2.88 9.71 2.59
CA MET A 476 1.96 8.77 1.96
C MET A 476 1.12 8.07 3.04
N PHE A 477 -0.16 7.82 2.75
CA PHE A 477 -1.12 7.25 3.70
C PHE A 477 -0.77 5.79 4.10
N TYR A 478 -1.27 5.36 5.26
CA TYR A 478 -0.90 4.15 5.99
C TYR A 478 -1.01 2.85 5.15
N GLY A 479 0.01 1.98 5.24
CA GLY A 479 0.15 0.74 4.47
C GLY A 479 1.10 0.84 3.27
N ASP A 480 1.43 2.06 2.85
CA ASP A 480 2.26 2.33 1.69
C ASP A 480 3.65 2.93 2.02
N GLU A 481 3.93 3.14 3.31
CA GLU A 481 5.17 3.73 3.83
C GLU A 481 6.43 3.01 3.36
N MET A 482 6.36 1.67 3.25
CA MET A 482 7.48 0.84 2.85
C MET A 482 7.86 1.09 1.39
N LYS A 483 6.92 1.50 0.53
CA LYS A 483 7.22 1.86 -0.86
C LYS A 483 8.03 3.14 -0.93
N VAL A 484 7.55 4.20 -0.28
CA VAL A 484 8.29 5.47 -0.26
C VAL A 484 9.66 5.27 0.39
N THR A 485 9.73 4.61 1.54
CA THR A 485 10.97 4.34 2.26
C THR A 485 11.95 3.50 1.44
N ASN A 486 11.48 2.49 0.72
CA ASN A 486 12.33 1.63 -0.10
C ASN A 486 12.94 2.37 -1.30
N TYR A 487 12.26 3.35 -1.87
CA TYR A 487 12.79 4.13 -3.00
C TYR A 487 13.52 5.40 -2.55
N SER A 488 13.08 6.04 -1.47
CA SER A 488 13.73 7.23 -0.92
C SER A 488 15.11 6.91 -0.35
N LYS A 489 15.38 5.67 0.08
CA LYS A 489 16.72 5.24 0.56
C LYS A 489 17.83 5.48 -0.48
N ASN A 490 17.49 5.50 -1.76
CA ASN A 490 18.43 5.76 -2.86
C ASN A 490 18.76 7.26 -3.02
N PHE A 491 18.08 8.13 -2.28
CA PHE A 491 18.19 9.58 -2.33
C PHE A 491 18.41 10.14 -0.91
N SER A 492 19.64 10.55 -0.60
CA SER A 492 20.06 10.96 0.75
C SER A 492 19.32 12.17 1.33
N ASN A 493 18.54 12.89 0.52
CA ASN A 493 17.84 14.12 0.87
C ASN A 493 16.31 13.97 0.86
N LEU A 494 15.80 12.74 0.70
CA LEU A 494 14.38 12.45 0.84
C LEU A 494 14.12 11.78 2.19
N GLU A 495 13.15 12.31 2.93
CA GLU A 495 12.72 11.74 4.20
C GLU A 495 11.23 11.40 4.13
N TYR A 496 10.86 10.20 4.57
CA TYR A 496 9.47 9.81 4.70
C TYR A 496 8.91 10.33 6.03
N ILE A 497 7.71 10.93 6.00
CA ILE A 497 6.93 11.23 7.20
C ILE A 497 5.71 10.32 7.25
N PRO A 498 5.38 9.71 8.41
CA PRO A 498 4.17 8.93 8.59
C PRO A 498 2.90 9.64 8.10
N GLY A 499 1.98 8.89 7.49
CA GLY A 499 0.77 9.42 6.86
C GLY A 499 -0.23 10.15 7.78
N ASN A 500 -0.07 10.03 9.10
CA ASN A 500 -0.99 10.63 10.08
C ASN A 500 -0.71 12.12 10.35
N TYR A 501 0.40 12.67 9.83
CA TYR A 501 0.73 14.08 9.99
C TYR A 501 0.01 14.94 8.95
N GLU A 502 -0.79 15.91 9.41
CA GLU A 502 -1.41 16.91 8.52
C GLU A 502 -0.43 17.99 8.05
N LYS A 503 0.73 18.11 8.69
CA LYS A 503 1.70 19.19 8.53
C LYS A 503 3.13 18.64 8.52
N GLY A 504 4.08 19.47 8.10
CA GLY A 504 5.51 19.16 8.19
C GLY A 504 6.09 18.37 7.03
N PHE A 505 5.28 17.99 6.03
CA PHE A 505 5.72 17.42 4.76
C PHE A 505 5.67 18.46 3.64
N ASP A 506 6.49 18.26 2.60
CA ASP A 506 6.54 19.11 1.41
C ASP A 506 5.66 18.55 0.28
N TYR A 507 5.65 17.23 0.11
CA TYR A 507 4.85 16.54 -0.91
C TYR A 507 4.08 15.35 -0.34
N GLU A 508 2.87 15.12 -0.85
CA GLU A 508 2.07 13.93 -0.58
C GLU A 508 1.86 13.13 -1.86
N ILE A 509 2.17 11.84 -1.82
CA ILE A 509 1.91 10.91 -2.92
C ILE A 509 0.57 10.26 -2.65
N ILE A 510 -0.39 10.48 -3.56
CA ILE A 510 -1.73 9.89 -3.50
C ILE A 510 -1.94 9.07 -4.77
N TYR A 511 -2.27 7.79 -4.65
CA TYR A 511 -2.61 6.93 -5.79
C TYR A 511 -4.10 6.61 -5.81
N SER A 512 -4.63 6.27 -6.98
CA SER A 512 -6.08 6.25 -7.22
C SER A 512 -6.87 5.33 -6.28
N ALA A 513 -6.29 4.22 -5.82
CA ALA A 513 -6.96 3.37 -4.85
C ALA A 513 -6.85 3.86 -3.41
N SER A 514 -5.85 4.66 -3.03
CA SER A 514 -5.84 5.34 -1.72
C SER A 514 -6.95 6.39 -1.60
N ALA A 515 -7.52 6.84 -2.73
CA ALA A 515 -8.74 7.65 -2.75
C ALA A 515 -9.93 6.98 -2.05
N LYS A 516 -9.91 5.66 -1.83
CA LYS A 516 -10.98 4.97 -1.09
C LYS A 516 -11.12 5.35 0.37
N PHE A 517 -10.06 5.91 0.95
CA PHE A 517 -10.10 6.44 2.31
C PHE A 517 -10.64 7.88 2.37
N ASN A 518 -10.89 8.50 1.21
CA ASN A 518 -11.53 9.80 1.10
C ASN A 518 -12.57 9.77 -0.03
N LYS A 519 -13.83 9.46 0.31
CA LYS A 519 -14.95 9.30 -0.63
C LYS A 519 -15.12 10.47 -1.62
N ASN A 520 -14.68 11.67 -1.26
CA ASN A 520 -14.76 12.86 -2.12
C ASN A 520 -13.77 12.81 -3.28
N LEU A 521 -12.66 12.08 -3.14
CA LEU A 521 -11.59 12.01 -4.14
C LEU A 521 -12.03 11.35 -5.45
N ILE A 522 -13.09 10.53 -5.49
CA ILE A 522 -13.62 10.01 -6.76
C ILE A 522 -14.06 11.15 -7.70
N ASN A 523 -14.66 12.20 -7.14
CA ASN A 523 -15.20 13.32 -7.91
C ASN A 523 -14.19 14.46 -8.09
N THR A 524 -13.14 14.49 -7.26
CA THR A 524 -12.12 15.54 -7.23
C THR A 524 -10.74 14.98 -7.54
N TRP A 525 -10.64 13.97 -8.42
CA TRP A 525 -9.36 13.42 -8.87
C TRP A 525 -8.90 14.08 -10.17
N PRO A 526 -7.63 14.53 -10.27
CA PRO A 526 -6.61 14.50 -9.22
C PRO A 526 -6.88 15.55 -8.12
N PRO A 527 -6.36 15.37 -6.90
CA PRO A 527 -6.53 16.31 -5.79
C PRO A 527 -6.08 17.75 -6.11
N GLU A 528 -6.62 18.73 -5.40
CA GLU A 528 -6.12 20.12 -5.49
C GLU A 528 -4.62 20.21 -5.11
N ASN A 529 -3.90 21.18 -5.69
CA ASN A 529 -2.44 21.34 -5.57
C ASN A 529 -1.61 20.17 -6.12
N THR A 530 -2.18 19.36 -7.01
CA THR A 530 -1.40 18.38 -7.78
C THR A 530 -0.39 19.11 -8.66
N VAL A 531 0.90 18.84 -8.45
CA VAL A 531 2.01 19.38 -9.24
C VAL A 531 2.48 18.42 -10.33
N TYR A 532 2.18 17.13 -10.19
CA TYR A 532 2.50 16.11 -11.19
C TYR A 532 1.57 14.90 -11.10
N GLU A 533 1.35 14.25 -12.23
CA GLU A 533 0.52 13.05 -12.36
C GLU A 533 1.30 11.95 -13.07
N VAL A 534 1.42 10.79 -12.42
CA VAL A 534 1.86 9.55 -13.08
C VAL A 534 0.68 8.99 -13.86
N LYS A 535 0.83 8.81 -15.18
CA LYS A 535 -0.29 8.43 -16.08
C LYS A 535 -0.05 7.12 -16.80
N ALA A 536 -1.11 6.33 -16.94
CA ALA A 536 -1.16 5.18 -17.84
C ALA A 536 -2.50 5.14 -18.56
N GLY A 537 -2.52 4.83 -19.86
CA GLY A 537 -3.75 4.78 -20.65
C GLY A 537 -4.51 6.12 -20.72
N GLY A 538 -3.81 7.25 -20.47
CA GLY A 538 -4.39 8.59 -20.41
C GLY A 538 -5.06 8.95 -19.08
N ILE A 539 -5.03 8.08 -18.08
CA ILE A 539 -5.60 8.33 -16.75
C ILE A 539 -4.50 8.57 -15.70
N PRO A 540 -4.71 9.48 -14.73
CA PRO A 540 -3.81 9.65 -13.60
C PRO A 540 -3.92 8.48 -12.62
N LEU A 541 -2.88 7.66 -12.54
CA LEU A 541 -2.75 6.57 -11.56
C LEU A 541 -2.34 7.10 -10.19
N CYS A 542 -1.47 8.11 -10.17
CA CYS A 542 -1.00 8.76 -8.97
C CYS A 542 -0.83 10.27 -9.19
N ALA A 543 -1.11 11.04 -8.15
CA ALA A 543 -0.91 12.47 -8.06
C ALA A 543 0.13 12.77 -6.98
N ILE A 544 1.02 13.71 -7.30
CA ILE A 544 1.97 14.30 -6.36
C ILE A 544 1.38 15.65 -5.98
N VAL A 545 0.97 15.78 -4.73
CA VAL A 545 0.30 16.96 -4.19
C VAL A 545 1.31 17.77 -3.40
N GLU A 546 1.47 19.04 -3.75
CA GLU A 546 2.29 19.95 -2.96
C GLU A 546 1.54 20.38 -1.70
N SER A 547 2.23 20.29 -0.55
CA SER A 547 1.67 20.70 0.72
C SER A 547 1.36 22.20 0.70
N LYS A 548 0.14 22.57 1.07
CA LYS A 548 -0.21 23.99 1.32
C LYS A 548 0.60 24.63 2.44
N PHE A 549 1.30 23.82 3.23
CA PHE A 549 2.20 24.23 4.31
C PHE A 549 3.68 24.18 3.89
N LYS A 550 3.99 23.82 2.63
CA LYS A 550 5.36 23.71 2.13
C LYS A 550 6.08 25.06 2.32
N GLY A 551 7.32 24.96 2.79
CA GLY A 551 8.19 26.12 2.99
C GLY A 551 7.88 26.98 4.22
N LEU A 552 6.74 26.78 4.89
CA LEU A 552 6.41 27.54 6.10
C LEU A 552 7.23 27.03 7.28
N ASN A 553 7.91 27.94 7.98
CA ASN A 553 8.46 27.63 9.30
C ASN A 553 7.36 27.64 10.38
N THR A 554 7.68 27.20 11.59
CA THR A 554 6.70 27.06 12.69
C THR A 554 6.02 28.38 13.03
N LYS A 555 6.73 29.51 12.93
CA LYS A 555 6.17 30.84 13.18
C LYS A 555 5.17 31.24 12.11
N GLU A 556 5.56 31.17 10.83
CA GLU A 556 4.68 31.48 9.70
C GLU A 556 3.45 30.57 9.68
N LEU A 557 3.64 29.29 10.02
CA LEU A 557 2.57 28.31 10.12
C LEU A 557 1.54 28.70 11.20
N ALA A 558 2.00 29.14 12.37
CA ALA A 558 1.12 29.57 13.46
C ALA A 558 0.43 30.90 13.19
N GLU A 559 1.09 31.83 12.51
CA GLU A 559 0.53 33.13 12.13
C GLU A 559 -0.52 33.00 11.01
N LYS A 560 -0.24 32.20 9.98
CA LYS A 560 -1.15 31.98 8.86
C LYS A 560 -2.31 31.03 9.20
N TYR A 561 -2.07 30.07 10.09
CA TYR A 561 -3.07 29.08 10.54
C TYR A 561 -3.12 29.02 12.07
N PRO A 562 -3.82 29.95 12.74
CA PRO A 562 -3.84 30.05 14.20
C PRO A 562 -4.66 28.92 14.83
N THR A 563 -3.97 27.87 15.29
CA THR A 563 -4.57 26.76 16.05
C THR A 563 -3.79 26.51 17.34
N GLU A 564 -4.44 25.89 18.34
CA GLU A 564 -3.76 25.51 19.59
C GLU A 564 -2.50 24.67 19.33
N ALA A 565 -2.58 23.69 18.43
CA ALA A 565 -1.46 22.83 18.07
C ALA A 565 -0.29 23.59 17.41
N ASN A 566 -0.57 24.53 16.50
CA ASN A 566 0.49 25.31 15.83
C ASN A 566 1.20 26.26 16.81
N TYR A 567 0.44 26.95 17.67
CA TYR A 567 1.03 27.78 18.70
C TYR A 567 1.73 26.96 19.80
N MET A 568 1.27 25.73 20.07
CA MET A 568 1.96 24.80 20.97
C MET A 568 3.34 24.39 20.42
N ALA A 569 3.42 24.05 19.13
CA ALA A 569 4.69 23.75 18.47
C ALA A 569 5.64 24.97 18.51
N LEU A 570 5.14 26.16 18.19
CA LEU A 570 5.91 27.40 18.22
C LEU A 570 6.40 27.73 19.64
N CYS A 571 5.54 27.56 20.64
CA CYS A 571 5.86 27.74 22.06
C CYS A 571 7.03 26.85 22.48
N LEU A 572 7.02 25.57 22.09
CA LEU A 572 8.06 24.61 22.41
C LEU A 572 9.38 24.91 21.69
N GLU A 573 9.32 25.33 20.42
CA GLU A 573 10.51 25.75 19.65
C GLU A 573 11.24 26.91 20.33
N TYR A 574 10.50 27.96 20.71
CA TYR A 574 11.09 29.08 21.45
C TYR A 574 11.64 28.66 22.81
N TYR A 575 10.95 27.77 23.53
CA TYR A 575 11.44 27.26 24.82
C TYR A 575 12.79 26.55 24.67
N ASN A 576 12.91 25.65 23.69
CA ASN A 576 14.13 24.89 23.43
C ASN A 576 15.27 25.79 22.93
N ALA A 577 14.95 26.88 22.23
CA ALA A 577 15.93 27.90 21.83
C ALA A 577 16.37 28.82 22.99
N GLY A 578 15.76 28.70 24.18
CA GLY A 578 16.00 29.58 25.33
C GLY A 578 15.31 30.95 25.22
N ASP A 579 14.48 31.16 24.19
CA ASP A 579 13.67 32.37 24.02
C ASP A 579 12.37 32.26 24.82
N PHE A 580 12.51 32.34 26.14
CA PHE A 580 11.39 32.16 27.05
C PHE A 580 10.32 33.26 26.93
N ILE A 581 10.68 34.47 26.48
CA ILE A 581 9.71 35.56 26.26
C ILE A 581 8.76 35.18 25.13
N ASN A 582 9.29 34.81 23.95
CA ASN A 582 8.44 34.43 22.81
C ASN A 582 7.73 33.09 23.06
N SER A 583 8.30 32.21 23.88
CA SER A 583 7.60 31.01 24.37
C SER A 583 6.33 31.37 25.16
N ILE A 584 6.42 32.28 26.13
CA ILE A 584 5.27 32.77 26.91
C ILE A 584 4.24 33.45 25.99
N LEU A 585 4.68 34.34 25.10
CA LEU A 585 3.79 35.05 24.18
C LEU A 585 3.03 34.07 23.26
N SER A 586 3.70 33.02 22.78
CA SER A 586 3.06 31.98 21.98
C SER A 586 2.06 31.17 22.79
N ALA A 587 2.38 30.79 24.03
CA ALA A 587 1.45 30.12 24.93
C ALA A 587 0.22 30.99 25.29
N LYS A 588 0.38 32.31 25.43
CA LYS A 588 -0.75 33.24 25.60
C LYS A 588 -1.69 33.26 24.40
N LYS A 589 -1.17 33.13 23.17
CA LYS A 589 -2.02 32.96 21.97
C LYS A 589 -2.84 31.68 22.02
N ILE A 590 -2.31 30.59 22.61
CA ILE A 590 -3.10 29.38 22.87
C ILE A 590 -4.25 29.68 23.83
N LEU A 591 -3.99 30.40 24.92
CA LEU A 591 -5.02 30.77 25.91
C LEU A 591 -6.07 31.75 25.37
N ALA A 592 -5.73 32.55 24.36
CA ALA A 592 -6.68 33.39 23.65
C ALA A 592 -7.65 32.57 22.78
N ILE A 593 -7.22 31.39 22.28
CA ILE A 593 -8.06 30.45 21.55
C ILE A 593 -8.87 29.59 22.53
N ASN A 594 -8.22 29.07 23.56
CA ASN A 594 -8.80 28.21 24.57
C ASN A 594 -8.25 28.55 25.96
N SER A 595 -9.03 29.29 26.73
CA SER A 595 -8.65 29.77 28.06
C SER A 595 -8.41 28.65 29.08
N ASN A 596 -8.91 27.44 28.82
CA ASN A 596 -8.82 26.29 29.71
C ASN A 596 -7.71 25.30 29.31
N ASN A 597 -6.79 25.69 28.43
CA ASN A 597 -5.67 24.85 28.06
C ASN A 597 -4.60 24.82 29.17
N TYR A 598 -4.66 23.79 30.02
CA TYR A 598 -3.73 23.63 31.15
C TYR A 598 -2.28 23.32 30.73
N TYR A 599 -2.03 22.80 29.53
CA TYR A 599 -0.68 22.65 28.97
C TYR A 599 -0.06 24.01 28.67
N ALA A 600 -0.81 24.93 28.05
CA ALA A 600 -0.33 26.29 27.78
C ALA A 600 -0.01 27.05 29.08
N LEU A 601 -0.87 26.93 30.11
CA LEU A 601 -0.62 27.50 31.43
C LEU A 601 0.65 26.94 32.08
N ASN A 602 0.89 25.63 31.96
CA ASN A 602 2.13 25.02 32.43
C ASN A 602 3.35 25.50 31.65
N ASN A 603 3.25 25.64 30.32
CA ASN A 603 4.37 26.13 29.51
C ASN A 603 4.72 27.58 29.83
N ILE A 604 3.71 28.44 30.09
CA ILE A 604 3.95 29.80 30.63
C ILE A 604 4.70 29.71 31.95
N GLY A 605 4.27 28.82 32.85
CA GLY A 605 4.93 28.58 34.13
C GLY A 605 6.39 28.15 34.02
N ALA A 606 6.68 27.16 33.17
CA ALA A 606 8.03 26.64 32.94
C ALA A 606 8.96 27.71 32.35
N ALA A 607 8.49 28.44 31.33
CA ALA A 607 9.24 29.53 30.71
C ALA A 607 9.47 30.70 31.69
N ALA A 608 8.46 31.05 32.49
CA ALA A 608 8.56 32.09 33.52
C ALA A 608 9.54 31.71 34.63
N ASN A 609 9.56 30.44 35.07
CA ASN A 609 10.57 29.93 36.00
C ASN A 609 11.99 30.08 35.42
N SER A 610 12.17 29.80 34.14
CA SER A 610 13.46 29.94 33.45
C SER A 610 13.91 31.39 33.31
N LEU A 611 12.98 32.35 33.21
CA LEU A 611 13.26 33.80 33.29
C LEU A 611 13.51 34.32 34.71
N GLY A 612 13.16 33.54 35.73
CA GLY A 612 13.17 33.94 37.13
C GLY A 612 11.92 34.73 37.57
N LEU A 613 10.85 34.74 36.78
CA LEU A 613 9.55 35.33 37.08
C LEU A 613 8.70 34.37 37.95
N TYR A 614 9.22 34.02 39.13
CA TYR A 614 8.68 32.89 39.90
C TYR A 614 7.26 33.09 40.42
N ASP A 615 6.85 34.31 40.79
CA ASP A 615 5.48 34.60 41.24
C ASP A 615 4.47 34.56 40.09
N TYR A 616 4.85 35.03 38.90
CA TYR A 616 4.05 34.87 37.68
C TYR A 616 3.94 33.41 37.27
N ALA A 617 5.04 32.65 37.37
CA ALA A 617 5.08 31.22 37.10
C ALA A 617 4.12 30.47 38.02
N TYR A 618 4.22 30.70 39.33
CA TYR A 618 3.39 30.05 40.35
C TYR A 618 1.89 30.23 40.05
N ILE A 619 1.45 31.47 39.76
CA ILE A 619 0.04 31.76 39.50
C ILE A 619 -0.49 31.00 38.27
N ASN A 620 0.27 30.96 37.17
CA ASN A 620 -0.15 30.23 35.98
C ASN A 620 -0.16 28.72 36.19
N LEU A 621 0.81 28.18 36.94
CA LEU A 621 0.87 26.76 37.26
C LEU A 621 -0.25 26.33 38.22
N THR A 622 -0.62 27.17 39.19
CA THR A 622 -1.78 26.90 40.06
C THR A 622 -3.08 26.89 39.24
N LYS A 623 -3.23 27.78 38.25
CA LYS A 623 -4.36 27.72 37.30
C LYS A 623 -4.35 26.41 36.50
N ALA A 624 -3.18 25.94 36.06
CA ALA A 624 -3.06 24.65 35.37
C ALA A 624 -3.52 23.49 36.27
N LEU A 625 -3.11 23.47 37.54
CA LEU A 625 -3.54 22.45 38.51
C LEU A 625 -5.01 22.54 38.89
N ALA A 626 -5.60 23.74 38.89
CA ALA A 626 -7.03 23.90 39.12
C ALA A 626 -7.86 23.27 37.99
N LEU A 627 -7.32 23.22 36.76
CA LEU A 627 -7.95 22.58 35.61
C LEU A 627 -7.65 21.08 35.53
N ASN A 628 -6.47 20.65 36.00
CA ASN A 628 -6.08 19.25 36.09
C ASN A 628 -5.22 19.02 37.35
N SER A 629 -5.85 18.51 38.42
CA SER A 629 -5.21 18.33 39.73
C SER A 629 -4.07 17.31 39.74
N ASP A 630 -4.07 16.37 38.80
CA ASP A 630 -3.08 15.28 38.71
C ASP A 630 -1.93 15.60 37.76
N PHE A 631 -1.82 16.86 37.31
CA PHE A 631 -0.80 17.24 36.34
C PHE A 631 0.60 17.39 36.96
N GLU A 632 1.34 16.28 37.00
CA GLU A 632 2.66 16.19 37.65
C GLU A 632 3.69 17.22 37.14
N LEU A 633 3.69 17.54 35.83
CA LEU A 633 4.58 18.57 35.29
C LEU A 633 4.35 19.94 35.95
N ALA A 634 3.09 20.32 36.18
CA ALA A 634 2.77 21.57 36.86
C ALA A 634 3.18 21.54 38.33
N LYS A 635 3.00 20.41 39.04
CA LYS A 635 3.47 20.25 40.44
C LYS A 635 4.99 20.42 40.55
N ASN A 636 5.75 19.79 39.66
CA ASN A 636 7.21 19.91 39.62
C ASN A 636 7.66 21.35 39.34
N ASN A 637 7.03 22.01 38.37
CA ASN A 637 7.32 23.41 38.07
C ASN A 637 6.94 24.36 39.23
N ILE A 638 5.88 24.08 39.98
CA ILE A 638 5.51 24.85 41.19
C ILE A 638 6.57 24.72 42.27
N ALA A 639 7.13 23.53 42.48
CA ALA A 639 8.19 23.33 43.46
C ALA A 639 9.42 24.21 43.14
N VAL A 640 9.76 24.36 41.86
CA VAL A 640 10.80 25.29 41.39
C VAL A 640 10.41 26.74 41.70
N SER A 641 9.18 27.15 41.41
CA SER A 641 8.71 28.51 41.72
C SER A 641 8.79 28.81 43.22
N VAL A 642 8.20 27.96 44.07
CA VAL A 642 8.14 28.16 45.53
C VAL A 642 9.52 28.21 46.16
N LYS A 643 10.44 27.34 45.74
CA LYS A 643 11.82 27.33 46.25
C LYS A 643 12.54 28.67 46.05
N ASN A 644 12.22 29.39 44.97
CA ASN A 644 12.95 30.58 44.57
C ASN A 644 12.19 31.91 44.80
N ILE A 645 10.87 31.90 44.98
CA ILE A 645 10.08 33.13 45.22
C ILE A 645 10.64 33.92 46.40
N ASP A 646 10.84 33.25 47.54
CA ASP A 646 11.25 33.94 48.77
C ASP A 646 12.72 34.33 48.74
N ALA A 647 13.58 33.48 48.15
CA ALA A 647 15.02 33.65 48.08
C ALA A 647 15.45 34.93 47.33
N PHE A 648 14.67 35.38 46.34
CA PHE A 648 15.02 36.54 45.50
C PHE A 648 14.09 37.75 45.67
N SER A 649 13.06 37.63 46.52
CA SER A 649 11.96 38.61 46.67
C SER A 649 12.38 40.06 46.96
N ASN A 650 13.57 40.26 47.55
CA ASN A 650 14.13 41.56 47.93
C ASN A 650 15.49 41.86 47.29
N ASN A 651 15.89 41.13 46.25
CA ASN A 651 17.13 41.39 45.53
C ASN A 651 16.90 42.48 44.46
N HIS A 652 17.68 43.55 44.50
CA HIS A 652 17.54 44.71 43.61
C HIS A 652 17.71 44.33 42.13
N ASP A 653 18.83 43.69 41.76
CA ASP A 653 19.11 43.27 40.38
C ASP A 653 18.04 42.31 39.83
N TRP A 654 17.57 41.39 40.67
CA TRP A 654 16.51 40.45 40.31
C TRP A 654 15.19 41.18 40.03
N LEU A 655 14.79 42.13 40.88
CA LEU A 655 13.58 42.92 40.67
C LEU A 655 13.67 43.80 39.42
N LEU A 656 14.85 44.37 39.16
CA LEU A 656 15.08 45.18 37.97
C LEU A 656 14.96 44.36 36.69
N ARG A 657 15.63 43.20 36.64
CA ARG A 657 15.55 42.26 35.51
C ARG A 657 14.13 41.76 35.28
N ASN A 658 13.41 41.39 36.35
CA ASN A 658 12.06 40.87 36.23
C ASN A 658 11.02 41.94 35.90
N SER A 659 11.23 43.18 36.35
CA SER A 659 10.44 44.33 35.87
C SER A 659 10.55 44.49 34.36
N LEU A 660 11.73 44.27 33.79
CA LEU A 660 11.93 44.32 32.35
C LEU A 660 11.34 43.09 31.63
N ASN A 661 11.57 41.88 32.15
CA ASN A 661 10.99 40.65 31.57
C ASN A 661 9.45 40.70 31.56
N ALA A 662 8.82 41.14 32.67
CA ALA A 662 7.38 41.31 32.76
C ALA A 662 6.85 42.31 31.74
N TYR A 663 7.60 43.37 31.45
CA TYR A 663 7.25 44.35 30.43
C TYR A 663 7.24 43.71 29.04
N TYR A 664 8.27 42.94 28.69
CA TYR A 664 8.37 42.28 27.38
C TYR A 664 7.28 41.24 27.13
N ILE A 665 6.79 40.56 28.16
CA ILE A 665 5.66 39.63 28.03
C ILE A 665 4.28 40.31 28.13
N GLY A 666 4.23 41.64 28.26
CA GLY A 666 2.99 42.43 28.36
C GLY A 666 2.27 42.33 29.70
N GLU A 667 2.95 41.89 30.76
CA GLU A 667 2.40 41.75 32.12
C GLU A 667 2.66 43.02 32.94
N PHE A 668 2.07 44.14 32.52
CA PHE A 668 2.37 45.47 33.08
C PHE A 668 2.03 45.61 34.56
N GLU A 669 1.06 44.86 35.09
CA GLU A 669 0.77 44.82 36.53
C GLU A 669 1.94 44.26 37.35
N TYR A 670 2.67 43.28 36.81
CA TYR A 670 3.88 42.76 37.46
C TYR A 670 5.02 43.77 37.39
N VAL A 671 5.14 44.53 36.29
CA VAL A 671 6.10 45.65 36.18
C VAL A 671 5.85 46.69 37.28
N VAL A 672 4.58 47.07 37.50
CA VAL A 672 4.18 47.96 38.60
C VAL A 672 4.60 47.36 39.95
N ARG A 673 4.27 46.09 40.20
CA ARG A 673 4.59 45.40 41.46
C ARG A 673 6.10 45.37 41.74
N TYR A 674 6.92 44.97 40.78
CA TYR A 674 8.37 44.91 40.96
C TYR A 674 8.98 46.30 41.10
N SER A 675 8.54 47.28 40.30
CA SER A 675 9.00 48.67 40.39
C SER A 675 8.67 49.30 41.76
N GLN A 676 7.49 49.02 42.32
CA GLN A 676 7.14 49.47 43.66
C GLN A 676 8.02 48.84 44.75
N ARG A 677 8.40 47.56 44.60
CA ARG A 677 9.34 46.90 45.52
C ARG A 677 10.76 47.50 45.39
N LEU A 678 11.22 47.76 44.17
CA LEU A 678 12.49 48.46 43.93
C LEU A 678 12.52 49.82 44.60
N ILE A 679 11.46 50.61 44.46
CA ILE A 679 11.34 51.93 45.09
C ILE A 679 11.37 51.83 46.62
N LYS A 680 10.76 50.79 47.20
CA LYS A 680 10.83 50.55 48.65
C LYS A 680 12.25 50.21 49.12
N LEU A 681 13.00 49.43 48.34
CA LEU A 681 14.38 49.04 48.65
C LEU A 681 15.37 50.18 48.37
N SER A 682 15.11 50.98 47.35
CA SER A 682 15.97 52.06 46.87
C SER A 682 15.12 53.25 46.41
N PRO A 683 14.73 54.14 47.33
CA PRO A 683 13.85 55.28 47.03
C PRO A 683 14.42 56.31 46.04
N LYS A 684 15.70 56.20 45.69
CA LYS A 684 16.40 57.05 44.70
C LYS A 684 16.74 56.30 43.41
N ASP A 685 16.04 55.21 43.11
CA ASP A 685 16.22 54.46 41.86
C ASP A 685 15.41 55.10 40.71
N ALA A 686 16.09 55.88 39.87
CA ALA A 686 15.46 56.53 38.72
C ALA A 686 14.91 55.49 37.70
N ILE A 687 15.54 54.32 37.56
CA ILE A 687 15.11 53.27 36.63
C ILE A 687 13.81 52.64 37.10
N ALA A 688 13.65 52.38 38.40
CA ALA A 688 12.42 51.86 38.97
C ALA A 688 11.22 52.81 38.75
N TYR A 689 11.43 54.12 38.96
CA TYR A 689 10.39 55.12 38.67
C TYR A 689 10.06 55.23 37.18
N ASN A 690 11.05 55.09 36.30
CA ASN A 690 10.82 55.06 34.85
C ASN A 690 10.07 53.79 34.41
N ASN A 691 10.42 52.61 34.94
CA ASN A 691 9.71 51.37 34.64
C ASN A 691 8.25 51.44 35.11
N LEU A 692 8.01 52.02 36.29
CA LEU A 692 6.67 52.31 36.80
C LEU A 692 5.89 53.26 35.87
N CYS A 693 6.55 54.31 35.37
CA CYS A 693 5.97 55.22 34.39
C CYS A 693 5.57 54.50 33.10
N SER A 694 6.48 53.70 32.54
CA SER A 694 6.23 52.95 31.31
C SER A 694 5.09 51.94 31.48
N ALA A 695 5.03 51.24 32.61
CA ALA A 695 3.95 50.30 32.92
C ALA A 695 2.59 51.00 33.06
N TYR A 696 2.52 52.13 33.75
CA TYR A 696 1.27 52.90 33.84
C TYR A 696 0.84 53.45 32.49
N ASN A 697 1.77 53.90 31.65
CA ASN A 697 1.46 54.31 30.29
C ASN A 697 0.89 53.16 29.45
N ALA A 698 1.43 51.95 29.57
CA ALA A 698 0.94 50.77 28.87
C ALA A 698 -0.43 50.29 29.39
N LEU A 699 -0.73 50.53 30.67
CA LEU A 699 -2.05 50.33 31.30
C LEU A 699 -3.02 51.50 31.08
N GLU A 700 -2.65 52.48 30.24
CA GLU A 700 -3.42 53.70 29.95
C GLU A 700 -3.72 54.59 31.17
N GLN A 701 -2.98 54.41 32.27
CA GLN A 701 -3.05 55.22 33.49
C GLN A 701 -2.08 56.40 33.39
N TYR A 702 -2.30 57.27 32.41
CA TYR A 702 -1.34 58.30 32.01
C TYR A 702 -1.03 59.33 33.10
N ASP A 703 -1.97 59.64 33.99
CA ASP A 703 -1.78 60.56 35.13
C ASP A 703 -0.78 60.02 36.16
N LYS A 704 -0.86 58.71 36.44
CA LYS A 704 0.10 57.99 37.28
C LYS A 704 1.45 57.83 36.57
N GLY A 705 1.41 57.60 35.26
CA GLY A 705 2.58 57.59 34.39
C GLY A 705 3.38 58.89 34.50
N GLU A 706 2.74 60.04 34.26
CA GLU A 706 3.35 61.37 34.37
C GLU A 706 4.01 61.57 35.74
N LYS A 707 3.29 61.28 36.84
CA LYS A 707 3.83 61.41 38.19
C LYS A 707 5.08 60.56 38.42
N ALA A 708 5.08 59.32 37.95
CA ALA A 708 6.21 58.41 38.06
C ALA A 708 7.41 58.88 37.23
N CYS A 709 7.18 59.36 36.00
CA CYS A 709 8.23 59.90 35.14
C CYS A 709 8.85 61.19 35.71
N LEU A 710 8.04 62.11 36.24
CA LEU A 710 8.54 63.31 36.92
C LEU A 710 9.41 62.95 38.13
N LYS A 711 9.08 61.88 38.85
CA LYS A 711 9.92 61.37 39.94
C LYS A 711 11.24 60.79 39.44
N ALA A 712 11.25 60.04 38.35
CA ALA A 712 12.49 59.58 37.73
C ALA A 712 13.39 60.77 37.33
N LEU A 713 12.82 61.81 36.70
CA LEU A 713 13.54 63.02 36.28
C LEU A 713 13.96 63.94 37.43
N GLN A 714 13.29 63.86 38.57
CA GLN A 714 13.71 64.54 39.79
C GLN A 714 15.01 63.93 40.34
N ILE A 715 15.19 62.62 40.16
CA ILE A 715 16.35 61.86 40.63
C ILE A 715 17.50 61.96 39.62
N ASP A 716 17.21 61.76 38.34
CA ASP A 716 18.14 61.90 37.22
C ASP A 716 17.53 62.77 36.13
N LYS A 717 17.94 64.04 36.10
CA LYS A 717 17.43 65.05 35.16
C LYS A 717 17.76 64.75 33.71
N ASP A 718 18.77 63.91 33.44
CA ASP A 718 19.23 63.59 32.10
C ASP A 718 18.72 62.24 31.60
N PHE A 719 17.86 61.57 32.37
CA PHE A 719 17.33 60.26 32.01
C PHE A 719 16.37 60.31 30.80
N GLN A 720 16.93 60.07 29.62
CA GLN A 720 16.23 60.26 28.35
C GLN A 720 14.98 59.37 28.19
N LEU A 721 15.02 58.11 28.67
CA LEU A 721 13.84 57.23 28.61
C LEU A 721 12.66 57.79 29.40
N ALA A 722 12.92 58.38 30.57
CA ALA A 722 11.87 59.01 31.39
C ALA A 722 11.33 60.29 30.73
N LYS A 723 12.16 61.09 30.04
CA LYS A 723 11.68 62.24 29.24
C LYS A 723 10.75 61.79 28.12
N ASN A 724 11.12 60.73 27.40
CA ASN A 724 10.32 60.19 26.31
C ASN A 724 8.98 59.62 26.81
N ASN A 725 9.01 58.82 27.89
CA ASN A 725 7.80 58.26 28.50
C ASN A 725 6.88 59.36 29.06
N LEU A 726 7.43 60.44 29.63
CA LEU A 726 6.66 61.59 30.11
C LEU A 726 5.95 62.32 28.96
N ALA A 727 6.67 62.56 27.87
CA ALA A 727 6.10 63.18 26.67
C ALA A 727 4.95 62.34 26.12
N TYR A 728 5.10 61.00 26.08
CA TYR A 728 4.04 60.09 25.68
C TYR A 728 2.80 60.18 26.60
N SER A 729 2.98 60.17 27.93
CA SER A 729 1.86 60.34 28.88
C SER A 729 1.09 61.63 28.63
N ARG A 730 1.81 62.75 28.47
CA ARG A 730 1.21 64.08 28.26
C ARG A 730 0.49 64.20 26.93
N ASP A 731 1.07 63.67 25.85
CA ASP A 731 0.43 63.62 24.53
C ASP A 731 -0.88 62.83 24.57
N LYS A 732 -0.88 61.64 25.20
CA LYS A 732 -2.09 60.83 25.36
C LYS A 732 -3.16 61.51 26.21
N MET A 733 -2.77 62.18 27.29
CA MET A 733 -3.69 62.98 28.11
C MET A 733 -4.26 64.18 27.35
N ALA A 734 -3.45 64.89 26.57
CA ALA A 734 -3.90 66.02 25.76
C ALA A 734 -4.93 65.57 24.71
N LYS A 735 -4.64 64.46 24.00
CA LYS A 735 -5.56 63.85 23.03
C LYS A 735 -6.86 63.37 23.68
N ALA A 736 -6.79 62.73 24.85
CA ALA A 736 -7.98 62.30 25.60
C ALA A 736 -8.83 63.50 26.09
N ALA A 737 -8.21 64.65 26.32
CA ALA A 737 -8.87 65.90 26.68
C ALA A 737 -9.37 66.73 25.47
N GLY A 738 -9.25 66.21 24.24
CA GLY A 738 -9.72 66.87 23.02
C GLY A 738 -8.88 68.08 22.59
N LYS A 739 -7.60 68.13 22.94
CA LYS A 739 -6.64 69.19 22.54
C LYS A 739 -5.63 68.72 21.51
#